data_AF-W4GCY6-F1
#
_entry.id   AF-W4GCY6-F1
#
_cell.length_a   1.000
_cell.length_b   1.000
_cell.length_c   1.000
_cell.angle_alpha   90.00
_cell.angle_beta   90.00
_cell.angle_gamma   90.00
#
_symmetry.space_group_name_H-M   'P 1'
#
loop_
_entity.id
_entity.type
_entity.pdbx_description
1 polymer ?
#
loop_
_entity_poly.entity_id
_entity_poly.type
_entity_poly.pdbx_seq_one_letter_code
_entity_poly.pdbx_strand_id
1 'polypeptide(L)'
;MADVEKLMRLLRPIYDAIDGRQYKNAIKLCNQKKICDIDLVQVLQAHCLERTGKVDDALRIVRRVQLKKPTDENLLHTMQLVFKLCGVPDEMLSTYEHAAVAHPTNKDMHCQLFFGYTRSLSLAKQQQLAFKMYKTFHSLQYVGWACLSMLLQVTVEKSLPVKMLHLADKMLIKALRDHPADSNGELGLLLVQLLQAQDKPHEAMAAFHEFIRQESECGGDAAKPRALEGQGVPDDEIELGPMQAIDRKVLEASLAADIQDWHTATAAYTDLLTTFHAADDWAFWVGLIDATFHVGTAAAHAHLRHTIDTLQQQHGDKLRGPWLAGVEVAVRHATDSSSSDNNDQDQLDAAVVVAAIVPYMDRFASKACCVTDLQRYAGVLGDSGKAAWVTACQARLSTACHQQGAAVGDDDQLKWFRHALTARKMLRFLGEHATLSVEALLGRVDAMLDEYHANQPLNHQAVGGQREVQVTDDLLLLTVLLLVDVVDVADTVSQTKSRRDWLLHAATCLESGLAKSAYNFQMKLLLCRIYALLGAGTAFFGRYQELDVKQIQVDSLSYLVLDPLLALGQVDDARRICDAVRALHRTTARDTPEFISRAYKLGDDDTPMICDDDEHVTLCCCRRVFQSPRHDHVSAAQDEAIADASGGHVRARALGARRPLAHFDQPFAHPVDAPAHFAPSS
;
A
#
# COMPACT_ATOMS: atom_id res chain seq x y z
N MET A 1 -28.91 -46.73 -0.68
CA MET A 1 -27.56 -46.93 -0.12
C MET A 1 -26.72 -47.91 -0.95
N ALA A 2 -27.20 -49.12 -1.30
CA ALA A 2 -26.44 -50.09 -2.10
C ALA A 2 -26.02 -49.62 -3.51
N ASP A 3 -26.84 -48.83 -4.20
CA ASP A 3 -26.50 -48.28 -5.54
C ASP A 3 -25.48 -47.14 -5.50
N VAL A 4 -25.45 -46.34 -4.42
CA VAL A 4 -24.49 -45.25 -4.23
C VAL A 4 -23.09 -45.82 -3.98
N GLU A 5 -23.00 -46.87 -3.15
CA GLU A 5 -21.73 -47.55 -2.86
C GLU A 5 -21.17 -48.26 -4.10
N LYS A 6 -22.04 -48.85 -4.92
CA LYS A 6 -21.68 -49.47 -6.20
C LYS A 6 -21.20 -48.42 -7.23
N LEU A 7 -21.84 -47.26 -7.28
CA LEU A 7 -21.42 -46.14 -8.12
C LEU A 7 -20.06 -45.58 -7.68
N MET A 8 -19.85 -45.38 -6.38
CA MET A 8 -18.56 -44.93 -5.83
C MET A 8 -17.40 -45.88 -6.14
N ARG A 9 -17.63 -47.20 -6.10
CA ARG A 9 -16.62 -48.20 -6.51
C ARG A 9 -16.25 -48.11 -7.99
N LEU A 10 -17.17 -47.66 -8.85
CA LEU A 10 -16.93 -47.46 -10.28
C LEU A 10 -16.27 -46.10 -10.59
N LEU A 11 -16.50 -45.09 -9.75
CA LEU A 11 -15.89 -43.75 -9.88
C LEU A 11 -14.46 -43.69 -9.32
N ARG A 12 -14.14 -44.48 -8.29
CA ARG A 12 -12.82 -44.47 -7.63
C ARG A 12 -11.62 -44.62 -8.59
N PRO A 13 -11.62 -45.54 -9.57
CA PRO A 13 -10.53 -45.63 -10.55
C PRO A 13 -10.34 -44.37 -11.41
N ILE A 14 -11.42 -43.61 -11.64
CA ILE A 14 -11.35 -42.33 -12.37
C ILE A 14 -10.68 -41.28 -11.48
N TYR A 15 -11.09 -41.16 -10.22
CA TYR A 15 -10.45 -40.25 -9.26
C TYR A 15 -8.97 -40.58 -9.05
N ASP A 16 -8.62 -41.85 -8.81
CA ASP A 16 -7.23 -42.28 -8.64
C ASP A 16 -6.37 -41.94 -9.88
N ALA A 17 -6.94 -42.04 -11.09
CA ALA A 17 -6.26 -41.66 -12.33
C ALA A 17 -6.11 -40.14 -12.50
N ILE A 18 -7.09 -39.35 -12.02
CA ILE A 18 -7.02 -37.88 -12.01
C ILE A 18 -5.97 -37.41 -11.00
N ASP A 19 -5.99 -37.97 -9.79
CA ASP A 19 -5.04 -37.65 -8.71
C ASP A 19 -3.62 -38.03 -9.10
N GLY A 20 -3.45 -39.17 -9.78
CA GLY A 20 -2.20 -39.60 -10.40
C GLY A 20 -1.76 -38.80 -11.64
N ARG A 21 -2.49 -37.74 -12.01
CA ARG A 21 -2.29 -36.91 -13.22
C ARG A 21 -2.28 -37.68 -14.54
N GLN A 22 -2.91 -38.86 -14.58
CA GLN A 22 -3.00 -39.73 -15.75
C GLN A 22 -4.26 -39.41 -16.59
N TYR A 23 -4.41 -38.15 -17.05
CA TYR A 23 -5.64 -37.67 -17.69
C TYR A 23 -6.07 -38.47 -18.94
N LYS A 24 -5.12 -38.96 -19.74
CA LYS A 24 -5.42 -39.81 -20.91
C LYS A 24 -6.00 -41.18 -20.51
N ASN A 25 -5.57 -41.72 -19.37
CA ASN A 25 -6.10 -42.96 -18.82
C ASN A 25 -7.49 -42.72 -18.23
N ALA A 26 -7.66 -41.64 -17.46
CA ALA A 26 -8.94 -41.22 -16.91
C ALA A 26 -10.02 -41.06 -18.01
N ILE A 27 -9.69 -40.43 -19.14
CA ILE A 27 -10.61 -40.30 -20.29
C ILE A 27 -11.06 -41.67 -20.83
N LYS A 28 -10.16 -42.67 -20.87
CA LYS A 28 -10.53 -44.03 -21.30
C LYS A 28 -11.47 -44.69 -20.30
N LEU A 29 -11.26 -44.48 -19.01
CA LEU A 29 -12.12 -44.99 -17.94
C LEU A 29 -13.50 -44.34 -17.98
N CYS A 30 -13.61 -43.04 -18.25
CA CYS A 30 -14.89 -42.34 -18.41
C CYS A 30 -15.72 -42.89 -19.59
N ASN A 31 -15.07 -43.40 -20.65
CA ASN A 31 -15.75 -43.95 -21.83
C ASN A 31 -16.25 -45.40 -21.66
N GLN A 32 -16.16 -45.98 -20.46
CA GLN A 32 -16.69 -47.32 -20.21
C GLN A 32 -18.23 -47.32 -20.32
N LYS A 33 -18.76 -48.26 -21.12
CA LYS A 33 -20.21 -48.39 -21.41
C LYS A 33 -21.13 -48.44 -20.18
N LYS A 34 -20.60 -48.82 -19.01
CA LYS A 34 -21.38 -48.94 -17.76
C LYS A 34 -21.64 -47.59 -17.09
N ILE A 35 -20.83 -46.57 -17.38
CA ILE A 35 -20.80 -45.30 -16.63
C ILE A 35 -20.71 -44.05 -17.50
N CYS A 36 -20.48 -44.18 -18.81
CA CYS A 36 -20.27 -43.07 -19.74
C CYS A 36 -21.48 -42.12 -19.89
N ASP A 37 -22.69 -42.61 -19.59
CA ASP A 37 -23.92 -41.82 -19.70
C ASP A 37 -24.22 -41.01 -18.44
N ILE A 38 -23.46 -41.23 -17.36
CA ILE A 38 -23.62 -40.52 -16.08
C ILE A 38 -23.06 -39.11 -16.22
N ASP A 39 -23.87 -38.11 -15.89
CA ASP A 39 -23.52 -36.68 -16.03
C ASP A 39 -22.23 -36.33 -15.29
N LEU A 40 -22.03 -36.83 -14.07
CA LEU A 40 -20.79 -36.64 -13.31
C LEU A 40 -19.55 -37.19 -14.03
N VAL A 41 -19.66 -38.37 -14.67
CA VAL A 41 -18.55 -38.98 -15.42
C VAL A 41 -18.23 -38.18 -16.68
N GLN A 42 -19.25 -37.62 -17.34
CA GLN A 42 -19.09 -36.73 -18.49
C GLN A 42 -18.38 -35.42 -18.09
N VAL A 43 -18.73 -34.83 -16.94
CA VAL A 43 -18.07 -33.62 -16.44
C VAL A 43 -16.63 -33.92 -15.98
N LEU A 44 -16.37 -35.06 -15.34
CA LEU A 44 -15.00 -35.50 -15.02
C LEU A 44 -14.17 -35.75 -16.29
N GLN A 45 -14.79 -36.27 -17.35
CA GLN A 45 -14.14 -36.37 -18.66
C GLN A 45 -13.80 -34.98 -19.22
N ALA A 46 -14.71 -34.01 -19.10
CA ALA A 46 -14.46 -32.64 -19.52
C ALA A 46 -13.31 -32.00 -18.73
N HIS A 47 -13.22 -32.23 -17.41
CA HIS A 47 -12.07 -31.82 -16.60
C HIS A 47 -10.76 -32.39 -17.16
N CYS A 48 -10.72 -33.69 -17.47
CA CYS A 48 -9.53 -34.31 -18.04
C CYS A 48 -9.18 -33.76 -19.45
N LEU A 49 -10.19 -33.42 -20.27
CA LEU A 49 -9.98 -32.84 -21.59
C LEU A 49 -9.37 -31.44 -21.52
N GLU A 50 -9.86 -30.60 -20.59
CA GLU A 50 -9.29 -29.28 -20.30
C GLU A 50 -7.81 -29.41 -19.90
N ARG A 51 -7.48 -30.31 -18.97
CA ARG A 51 -6.08 -30.58 -18.56
C ARG A 51 -5.17 -31.06 -19.70
N THR A 52 -5.74 -31.59 -20.79
CA THR A 52 -5.00 -31.98 -21.99
C THR A 52 -4.95 -30.90 -23.08
N GLY A 53 -5.48 -29.71 -22.82
CA GLY A 53 -5.50 -28.56 -23.73
C GLY A 53 -6.69 -28.51 -24.69
N LYS A 54 -7.67 -29.42 -24.56
CA LYS A 54 -8.87 -29.48 -25.42
C LYS A 54 -10.06 -28.75 -24.79
N VAL A 55 -9.90 -27.44 -24.58
CA VAL A 55 -10.87 -26.60 -23.86
C VAL A 55 -12.25 -26.58 -24.55
N ASP A 56 -12.29 -26.48 -25.88
CA ASP A 56 -13.56 -26.45 -26.63
C ASP A 56 -14.38 -27.73 -26.47
N ASP A 57 -13.72 -28.88 -26.49
CA ASP A 57 -14.38 -30.18 -26.31
C ASP A 57 -14.90 -30.33 -24.87
N ALA A 58 -14.13 -29.86 -23.89
CA ALA A 58 -14.56 -29.82 -22.49
C ALA A 58 -15.83 -28.95 -22.32
N LEU A 59 -15.83 -27.73 -22.86
CA LEU A 59 -16.98 -26.82 -22.80
C LEU A 59 -18.22 -27.39 -23.49
N ARG A 60 -18.06 -28.05 -24.64
CA ARG A 60 -19.20 -28.72 -25.33
C ARG A 60 -19.86 -29.77 -24.46
N ILE A 61 -19.08 -30.56 -23.71
CA ILE A 61 -19.61 -31.60 -22.83
C ILE A 61 -20.32 -30.96 -21.63
N VAL A 62 -19.68 -30.02 -20.94
CA VAL A 62 -20.27 -29.40 -19.75
C VAL A 62 -21.52 -28.61 -20.07
N ARG A 63 -21.55 -27.83 -21.17
CA ARG A 63 -22.75 -27.11 -21.63
C ARG A 63 -23.90 -28.06 -21.98
N ARG A 64 -23.61 -29.26 -22.51
CA ARG A 64 -24.65 -30.28 -22.76
C ARG A 64 -25.26 -30.79 -21.47
N VAL A 65 -24.44 -31.04 -20.45
CA VAL A 65 -24.92 -31.46 -19.12
C VAL A 65 -25.71 -30.31 -18.47
N GLN A 66 -25.25 -29.07 -18.63
CA GLN A 66 -25.94 -27.88 -18.14
C GLN A 66 -27.38 -27.74 -18.65
N LEU A 67 -27.65 -28.10 -19.92
CA LEU A 67 -29.01 -28.08 -20.50
C LEU A 67 -30.00 -28.98 -19.76
N LYS A 68 -29.51 -30.02 -19.06
CA LYS A 68 -30.35 -30.92 -18.24
C LYS A 68 -30.78 -30.28 -16.91
N LYS A 69 -30.28 -29.08 -16.58
CA LYS A 69 -30.53 -28.35 -15.32
C LYS A 69 -30.25 -29.22 -14.08
N PRO A 70 -29.02 -29.70 -13.91
CA PRO A 70 -28.67 -30.55 -12.79
C PRO A 70 -28.83 -29.82 -11.45
N THR A 71 -29.19 -30.57 -10.42
CA THR A 71 -29.36 -30.06 -9.05
C THR A 71 -28.55 -30.84 -8.02
N ASP A 72 -27.71 -31.79 -8.45
CA ASP A 72 -26.83 -32.57 -7.57
C ASP A 72 -25.57 -31.75 -7.19
N GLU A 73 -25.25 -31.68 -5.90
CA GLU A 73 -24.16 -30.84 -5.39
C GLU A 73 -22.78 -31.22 -5.92
N ASN A 74 -22.46 -32.52 -5.93
CA ASN A 74 -21.17 -33.02 -6.40
C ASN A 74 -20.97 -32.73 -7.88
N LEU A 75 -22.03 -32.92 -8.68
CA LEU A 75 -22.04 -32.56 -10.09
C LEU A 75 -21.86 -31.06 -10.29
N LEU A 76 -22.59 -30.21 -9.55
CA LEU A 76 -22.48 -28.75 -9.65
C LEU A 76 -21.08 -28.26 -9.27
N HIS A 77 -20.48 -28.75 -8.19
CA HIS A 77 -19.12 -28.38 -7.79
C HIS A 77 -18.08 -28.78 -8.85
N THR A 78 -18.21 -29.99 -9.41
CA THR A 78 -17.33 -30.46 -10.48
C THR A 78 -17.51 -29.62 -11.75
N MET A 79 -18.75 -29.24 -12.11
CA MET A 79 -19.02 -28.35 -13.24
C MET A 79 -18.42 -26.95 -13.03
N GLN A 80 -18.56 -26.39 -11.82
CA GLN A 80 -17.99 -25.09 -11.45
C GLN A 80 -16.47 -25.10 -11.61
N LEU A 81 -15.79 -26.17 -11.17
CA LEU A 81 -14.36 -26.34 -11.36
C LEU A 81 -13.98 -26.34 -12.85
N VAL A 82 -14.71 -27.07 -13.70
CA VAL A 82 -14.41 -27.13 -15.14
C VAL A 82 -14.64 -25.77 -15.82
N PHE A 83 -15.76 -25.10 -15.55
CA PHE A 83 -16.03 -23.75 -16.09
C PHE A 83 -14.96 -22.74 -15.67
N LYS A 84 -14.50 -22.81 -14.41
CA LYS A 84 -13.41 -21.98 -13.90
C LYS A 84 -12.09 -22.25 -14.62
N LEU A 85 -11.71 -23.51 -14.80
CA LEU A 85 -10.48 -23.88 -15.51
C LEU A 85 -10.52 -23.48 -16.99
N CYS A 86 -11.69 -23.57 -17.62
CA CYS A 86 -11.90 -23.11 -19.00
C CYS A 86 -11.96 -21.58 -19.16
N GLY A 87 -11.89 -20.80 -18.08
CA GLY A 87 -11.90 -19.33 -18.11
C GLY A 87 -13.29 -18.69 -18.32
N VAL A 88 -14.37 -19.44 -18.13
CA VAL A 88 -15.76 -18.96 -18.29
C VAL A 88 -16.62 -19.29 -17.05
N PRO A 89 -16.26 -18.79 -15.85
CA PRO A 89 -16.98 -19.10 -14.61
C PRO A 89 -18.43 -18.59 -14.60
N ASP A 90 -18.73 -17.51 -15.34
CA ASP A 90 -20.04 -16.85 -15.34
C ASP A 90 -21.16 -17.72 -15.93
N GLU A 91 -20.84 -18.65 -16.84
CA GLU A 91 -21.83 -19.57 -17.41
C GLU A 91 -22.49 -20.44 -16.33
N MET A 92 -21.77 -20.74 -15.24
CA MET A 92 -22.26 -21.57 -14.15
C MET A 92 -23.38 -20.88 -13.34
N LEU A 93 -23.47 -19.55 -13.37
CA LEU A 93 -24.44 -18.78 -12.59
C LEU A 93 -25.88 -19.20 -12.88
N SER A 94 -26.23 -19.36 -14.15
CA SER A 94 -27.56 -19.79 -14.59
C SER A 94 -27.96 -21.18 -14.04
N THR A 95 -26.98 -22.06 -13.85
CA THR A 95 -27.20 -23.41 -13.30
C THR A 95 -27.48 -23.33 -11.80
N TYR A 96 -26.67 -22.57 -11.08
CA TYR A 96 -26.88 -22.34 -9.64
C TYR A 96 -28.17 -21.56 -9.36
N GLU A 97 -28.56 -20.60 -10.22
CA GLU A 97 -29.86 -19.92 -10.14
C GLU A 97 -31.01 -20.93 -10.17
N HIS A 98 -30.98 -21.90 -11.10
CA HIS A 98 -31.99 -22.95 -11.17
C HIS A 98 -31.93 -23.91 -9.98
N ALA A 99 -30.74 -24.36 -9.58
CA ALA A 99 -30.57 -25.29 -8.47
C ALA A 99 -31.04 -24.69 -7.13
N ALA A 100 -30.73 -23.42 -6.88
CA ALA A 100 -31.15 -22.67 -5.69
C ALA A 100 -32.67 -22.41 -5.65
N VAL A 101 -33.34 -22.34 -6.80
CA VAL A 101 -34.81 -22.28 -6.85
C VAL A 101 -35.43 -23.66 -6.61
N ALA A 102 -34.82 -24.72 -7.14
CA ALA A 102 -35.29 -26.09 -6.97
C ALA A 102 -35.15 -26.61 -5.53
N HIS A 103 -34.11 -26.17 -4.81
CA HIS A 103 -33.83 -26.57 -3.42
C HIS A 103 -33.73 -25.36 -2.46
N PRO A 104 -34.85 -24.72 -2.10
CA PRO A 104 -34.84 -23.48 -1.31
C PRO A 104 -34.27 -23.61 0.10
N THR A 105 -34.17 -24.82 0.65
CA THR A 105 -33.68 -25.09 2.00
C THR A 105 -32.19 -25.42 2.05
N ASN A 106 -31.52 -25.49 0.89
CA ASN A 106 -30.11 -25.86 0.82
C ASN A 106 -29.21 -24.62 0.98
N LYS A 107 -28.62 -24.46 2.17
CA LYS A 107 -27.71 -23.34 2.50
C LYS A 107 -26.53 -23.28 1.52
N ASP A 108 -25.89 -24.40 1.24
CA ASP A 108 -24.66 -24.45 0.44
C ASP A 108 -24.89 -24.01 -1.01
N MET A 109 -26.00 -24.39 -1.63
CA MET A 109 -26.35 -23.91 -2.98
C MET A 109 -26.55 -22.40 -3.04
N HIS A 110 -27.21 -21.83 -2.03
CA HIS A 110 -27.40 -20.38 -1.94
C HIS A 110 -26.09 -19.65 -1.70
N CYS A 111 -25.20 -20.17 -0.85
CA CYS A 111 -23.86 -19.63 -0.64
C CYS A 111 -23.02 -19.67 -1.93
N GLN A 112 -23.01 -20.79 -2.65
CA GLN A 112 -22.26 -20.90 -3.92
C GLN A 112 -22.79 -19.93 -4.98
N LEU A 113 -24.12 -19.76 -5.07
CA LEU A 113 -24.72 -18.76 -5.95
C LEU A 113 -24.34 -17.33 -5.54
N PHE A 114 -24.35 -17.03 -4.24
CA PHE A 114 -23.94 -15.73 -3.71
C PHE A 114 -22.49 -15.41 -4.10
N PHE A 115 -21.54 -16.33 -3.86
CA PHE A 115 -20.15 -16.14 -4.28
C PHE A 115 -19.99 -16.09 -5.80
N GLY A 116 -20.88 -16.73 -6.56
CA GLY A 116 -20.95 -16.56 -8.00
C GLY A 116 -21.27 -15.10 -8.38
N TYR A 117 -22.26 -14.49 -7.73
CA TYR A 117 -22.57 -13.06 -7.93
C TYR A 117 -21.45 -12.14 -7.43
N THR A 118 -20.78 -12.48 -6.33
CA THR A 118 -19.62 -11.74 -5.84
C THR A 118 -18.49 -11.74 -6.87
N ARG A 119 -18.19 -12.88 -7.50
CA ARG A 119 -17.12 -12.95 -8.52
C ARG A 119 -17.44 -12.17 -9.78
N SER A 120 -18.71 -12.19 -10.20
CA SER A 120 -19.20 -11.48 -11.39
C SER A 120 -19.62 -10.03 -11.12
N LEU A 121 -19.44 -9.55 -9.88
CA LEU A 121 -19.83 -8.20 -9.43
C LEU A 121 -21.30 -7.86 -9.70
N SER A 122 -22.17 -8.87 -9.65
CA SER A 122 -23.61 -8.71 -9.78
C SER A 122 -24.23 -8.31 -8.43
N LEU A 123 -23.88 -7.11 -7.93
CA LEU A 123 -24.20 -6.67 -6.55
C LEU A 123 -25.70 -6.59 -6.26
N ALA A 124 -26.53 -6.18 -7.23
CA ALA A 124 -27.98 -6.13 -7.07
C ALA A 124 -28.57 -7.53 -6.85
N LYS A 125 -28.09 -8.53 -7.60
CA LYS A 125 -28.50 -9.94 -7.41
C LYS A 125 -27.96 -10.51 -6.10
N GLN A 126 -26.73 -10.14 -5.73
CA GLN A 126 -26.09 -10.50 -4.47
C GLN A 126 -26.93 -10.01 -3.27
N GLN A 127 -27.34 -8.74 -3.29
CA GLN A 127 -28.25 -8.16 -2.30
C GLN A 127 -29.55 -8.97 -2.23
N GLN A 128 -30.28 -9.11 -3.34
CA GLN A 128 -31.59 -9.80 -3.36
C GLN A 128 -31.51 -11.25 -2.82
N LEU A 129 -30.43 -11.96 -3.17
CA LEU A 129 -30.20 -13.31 -2.70
C LEU A 129 -29.91 -13.34 -1.19
N ALA A 130 -29.05 -12.46 -0.69
CA ALA A 130 -28.77 -12.37 0.74
C ALA A 130 -30.03 -12.07 1.57
N PHE A 131 -30.90 -11.18 1.06
CA PHE A 131 -32.23 -10.95 1.66
C PHE A 131 -33.10 -12.21 1.70
N LYS A 132 -33.11 -13.00 0.61
CA LYS A 132 -33.84 -14.27 0.56
C LYS A 132 -33.26 -15.26 1.56
N MET A 133 -31.93 -15.38 1.63
CA MET A 133 -31.23 -16.25 2.58
C MET A 133 -31.54 -15.86 4.03
N TYR A 134 -31.55 -14.58 4.37
CA TYR A 134 -31.93 -14.13 5.71
C TYR A 134 -33.36 -14.54 6.08
N LYS A 135 -34.33 -14.37 5.16
CA LYS A 135 -35.73 -14.77 5.40
C LYS A 135 -35.90 -16.28 5.60
N THR A 136 -35.04 -17.09 5.00
CA THR A 136 -35.14 -18.56 5.06
C THR A 136 -34.35 -19.16 6.22
N PHE A 137 -33.15 -18.64 6.49
CA PHE A 137 -32.21 -19.23 7.45
C PHE A 137 -32.05 -18.41 8.74
N HIS A 138 -32.57 -17.18 8.78
CA HIS A 138 -32.58 -16.30 9.95
C HIS A 138 -31.22 -16.01 10.60
N SER A 139 -30.11 -16.18 9.86
CA SER A 139 -28.76 -15.79 10.35
C SER A 139 -28.48 -14.31 10.10
N LEU A 140 -27.98 -13.63 11.13
CA LEU A 140 -27.58 -12.23 11.13
C LEU A 140 -26.54 -11.92 10.04
N GLN A 141 -25.65 -12.87 9.72
CA GLN A 141 -24.60 -12.71 8.70
C GLN A 141 -25.17 -12.35 7.32
N TYR A 142 -26.33 -12.89 6.96
CA TYR A 142 -26.93 -12.66 5.64
C TYR A 142 -27.53 -11.26 5.53
N VAL A 143 -27.92 -10.65 6.65
CA VAL A 143 -28.26 -9.22 6.69
C VAL A 143 -27.00 -8.40 6.45
N GLY A 144 -25.89 -8.76 7.10
CA GLY A 144 -24.58 -8.15 6.86
C GLY A 144 -24.17 -8.22 5.38
N TRP A 145 -24.31 -9.40 4.76
CA TRP A 145 -24.03 -9.58 3.34
C TRP A 145 -24.91 -8.71 2.44
N ALA A 146 -26.20 -8.61 2.74
CA ALA A 146 -27.13 -7.75 2.00
C ALA A 146 -26.76 -6.26 2.15
N CYS A 147 -26.52 -5.81 3.39
CA CYS A 147 -26.16 -4.43 3.69
C CYS A 147 -24.81 -4.05 3.08
N LEU A 148 -23.81 -4.93 3.12
CA LEU A 148 -22.54 -4.73 2.43
C LEU A 148 -22.73 -4.65 0.92
N SER A 149 -23.53 -5.54 0.32
CA SER A 149 -23.84 -5.48 -1.12
C SER A 149 -24.52 -4.16 -1.51
N MET A 150 -25.35 -3.58 -0.64
CA MET A 150 -25.94 -2.25 -0.84
C MET A 150 -24.91 -1.13 -0.73
N LEU A 151 -24.02 -1.19 0.27
CA LEU A 151 -22.92 -0.23 0.43
C LEU A 151 -22.02 -0.22 -0.81
N LEU A 152 -21.67 -1.40 -1.34
CA LEU A 152 -20.86 -1.53 -2.56
C LEU A 152 -21.58 -0.96 -3.79
N GLN A 153 -22.89 -1.20 -3.96
CA GLN A 153 -23.66 -0.60 -5.07
C GLN A 153 -23.62 0.94 -5.06
N VAL A 154 -23.61 1.55 -3.88
CA VAL A 154 -23.57 3.02 -3.73
C VAL A 154 -22.14 3.56 -3.89
N THR A 155 -21.15 2.92 -3.26
CA THR A 155 -19.79 3.46 -3.14
C THR A 155 -18.84 3.07 -4.27
N VAL A 156 -19.09 1.94 -4.93
CA VAL A 156 -18.27 1.40 -6.02
C VAL A 156 -18.99 1.57 -7.35
N GLU A 157 -20.09 0.84 -7.55
CA GLU A 157 -20.79 0.77 -8.83
C GLU A 157 -21.51 2.10 -9.14
N LYS A 158 -21.82 2.87 -8.08
CA LYS A 158 -22.62 4.10 -8.14
C LYS A 158 -23.98 3.88 -8.84
N SER A 159 -24.49 2.65 -8.77
CA SER A 159 -25.75 2.23 -9.41
C SER A 159 -26.97 2.60 -8.58
N LEU A 160 -26.82 2.70 -7.25
CA LEU A 160 -27.87 3.09 -6.32
C LEU A 160 -27.60 4.48 -5.70
N PRO A 161 -28.65 5.28 -5.44
CA PRO A 161 -28.50 6.52 -4.71
C PRO A 161 -28.25 6.26 -3.21
N VAL A 162 -27.49 7.14 -2.56
CA VAL A 162 -27.16 7.09 -1.11
C VAL A 162 -28.42 6.94 -0.23
N LYS A 163 -29.56 7.47 -0.67
CA LYS A 163 -30.86 7.34 0.03
C LYS A 163 -31.26 5.88 0.28
N MET A 164 -30.80 4.93 -0.53
CA MET A 164 -31.08 3.51 -0.33
C MET A 164 -30.34 2.91 0.87
N LEU A 165 -29.26 3.56 1.35
CA LEU A 165 -28.56 3.12 2.57
C LEU A 165 -29.41 3.30 3.84
N HIS A 166 -30.43 4.18 3.81
CA HIS A 166 -31.41 4.34 4.90
C HIS A 166 -32.29 3.10 5.13
N LEU A 167 -32.32 2.18 4.16
CA LEU A 167 -32.94 0.88 4.35
C LEU A 167 -31.96 -0.07 5.00
N ALA A 168 -30.70 -0.07 4.55
CA ALA A 168 -29.65 -0.95 5.05
C ALA A 168 -29.33 -0.70 6.53
N ASP A 169 -29.22 0.57 6.95
CA ASP A 169 -28.95 0.91 8.35
C ASP A 169 -30.09 0.49 9.29
N LYS A 170 -31.35 0.82 8.99
CA LYS A 170 -32.53 0.44 9.79
C LYS A 170 -32.68 -1.07 9.89
N MET A 171 -32.41 -1.75 8.79
CA MET A 171 -32.42 -3.21 8.76
C MET A 171 -31.35 -3.82 9.64
N LEU A 172 -30.12 -3.32 9.55
CA LEU A 172 -29.00 -3.81 10.34
C LEU A 172 -29.18 -3.50 11.82
N ILE A 173 -29.63 -2.30 12.18
CA ILE A 173 -29.98 -1.92 13.56
C ILE A 173 -31.04 -2.88 14.14
N LYS A 174 -32.10 -3.15 13.38
CA LYS A 174 -33.14 -4.09 13.82
C LYS A 174 -32.56 -5.49 14.02
N ALA A 175 -31.80 -5.99 13.04
CA ALA A 175 -31.22 -7.32 13.11
C ALA A 175 -30.24 -7.48 14.28
N LEU A 176 -29.40 -6.46 14.55
CA LEU A 176 -28.49 -6.45 15.69
C LEU A 176 -29.22 -6.48 17.03
N ARG A 177 -30.35 -5.77 17.15
CA ARG A 177 -31.19 -5.77 18.37
C ARG A 177 -31.95 -7.10 18.54
N ASP A 178 -32.39 -7.71 17.44
CA ASP A 178 -33.07 -9.01 17.45
C ASP A 178 -32.09 -10.16 17.80
N HIS A 179 -30.79 -9.99 17.57
CA HIS A 179 -29.72 -10.98 17.82
C HIS A 179 -28.59 -10.43 18.73
N PRO A 180 -28.85 -10.13 20.02
CA PRO A 180 -27.90 -9.44 20.91
C PRO A 180 -26.71 -10.30 21.39
N ALA A 181 -26.74 -11.62 21.14
CA ALA A 181 -25.65 -12.54 21.45
C ALA A 181 -24.61 -12.59 20.32
N ASP A 182 -25.05 -12.39 19.07
CA ASP A 182 -24.23 -12.44 17.85
C ASP A 182 -23.87 -11.01 17.36
N SER A 183 -24.21 -9.98 18.14
CA SER A 183 -24.05 -8.56 17.78
C SER A 183 -22.60 -8.07 17.84
N ASN A 184 -21.61 -8.96 17.80
CA ASN A 184 -20.21 -8.61 17.98
C ASN A 184 -19.67 -7.75 16.81
N GLY A 185 -18.59 -7.03 17.12
CA GLY A 185 -18.23 -5.71 16.57
C GLY A 185 -18.23 -5.52 15.06
N GLU A 186 -17.98 -6.55 14.23
CA GLU A 186 -17.83 -6.41 12.77
C GLU A 186 -19.09 -5.89 12.06
N LEU A 187 -20.27 -6.36 12.47
CA LEU A 187 -21.53 -5.85 11.93
C LEU A 187 -21.88 -4.47 12.49
N GLY A 188 -21.43 -4.17 13.71
CA GLY A 188 -21.44 -2.81 14.27
C GLY A 188 -20.55 -1.86 13.47
N LEU A 189 -19.36 -2.29 13.07
CA LEU A 189 -18.44 -1.55 12.20
C LEU A 189 -19.06 -1.32 10.82
N LEU A 190 -19.71 -2.33 10.24
CA LEU A 190 -20.47 -2.16 8.99
C LEU A 190 -21.58 -1.11 9.16
N LEU A 191 -22.29 -1.11 10.29
CA LEU A 191 -23.31 -0.09 10.57
C LEU A 191 -22.71 1.30 10.65
N VAL A 192 -21.59 1.47 11.34
CA VAL A 192 -20.85 2.74 11.41
C VAL A 192 -20.45 3.21 10.00
N GLN A 193 -19.91 2.32 9.17
CA GLN A 193 -19.54 2.64 7.78
C GLN A 193 -20.75 3.02 6.92
N LEU A 194 -21.89 2.36 7.10
CA LEU A 194 -23.15 2.72 6.42
C LEU A 194 -23.63 4.12 6.81
N LEU A 195 -23.46 4.51 8.07
CA LEU A 195 -23.87 5.82 8.58
C LEU A 195 -22.88 6.92 8.15
N GLN A 196 -21.58 6.64 8.14
CA GLN A 196 -20.56 7.53 7.57
C GLN A 196 -20.77 7.75 6.07
N ALA A 197 -21.09 6.69 5.31
CA ALA A 197 -21.43 6.81 3.89
C ALA A 197 -22.73 7.61 3.63
N GLN A 198 -23.57 7.79 4.65
CA GLN A 198 -24.77 8.63 4.60
C GLN A 198 -24.55 10.05 5.13
N ASP A 199 -23.34 10.39 5.57
CA ASP A 199 -23.00 11.68 6.19
C ASP A 199 -23.81 11.94 7.49
N LYS A 200 -23.94 10.90 8.33
CA LYS A 200 -24.66 10.95 9.63
C LYS A 200 -23.72 10.67 10.81
N PRO A 201 -22.82 11.59 11.15
CA PRO A 201 -21.77 11.32 12.14
C PRO A 201 -22.31 11.13 13.56
N HIS A 202 -23.37 11.86 13.96
CA HIS A 202 -24.00 11.68 15.28
C HIS A 202 -24.66 10.31 15.46
N GLU A 203 -25.34 9.80 14.41
CA GLU A 203 -25.93 8.46 14.45
C GLU A 203 -24.84 7.38 14.47
N ALA A 204 -23.73 7.59 13.75
CA ALA A 204 -22.58 6.70 13.74
C ALA A 204 -21.93 6.57 15.12
N MET A 205 -21.73 7.69 15.82
CA MET A 205 -21.21 7.69 17.20
C MET A 205 -22.18 6.98 18.17
N ALA A 206 -23.50 7.20 18.01
CA ALA A 206 -24.49 6.49 18.83
C ALA A 206 -24.46 4.98 18.59
N ALA A 207 -24.34 4.56 17.32
CA ALA A 207 -24.22 3.15 16.95
C ALA A 207 -22.93 2.51 17.48
N PHE A 208 -21.82 3.26 17.46
CA PHE A 208 -20.55 2.84 18.06
C PHE A 208 -20.73 2.52 19.55
N HIS A 209 -21.31 3.43 20.34
CA HIS A 209 -21.57 3.18 21.77
C HIS A 209 -22.59 2.07 22.04
N GLU A 210 -23.60 1.88 21.17
CA GLU A 210 -24.66 0.88 21.38
C GLU A 210 -24.18 -0.55 21.05
N PHE A 211 -23.47 -0.73 19.93
CA PHE A 211 -23.20 -2.05 19.35
C PHE A 211 -21.73 -2.50 19.47
N ILE A 212 -20.78 -1.59 19.61
CA ILE A 212 -19.37 -1.93 19.74
C ILE A 212 -19.01 -1.91 21.23
N ARG A 213 -19.19 -3.06 21.90
CA ARG A 213 -18.92 -3.19 23.34
C ARG A 213 -17.41 -3.21 23.60
N GLN A 214 -16.99 -2.63 24.74
CA GLN A 214 -15.70 -2.95 25.35
C GLN A 214 -15.81 -4.36 25.92
N GLU A 215 -15.04 -5.31 25.39
CA GLU A 215 -14.91 -6.59 26.08
C GLU A 215 -14.07 -6.33 27.33
N SER A 216 -14.66 -6.60 28.50
CA SER A 216 -13.91 -6.65 29.75
C SER A 216 -12.80 -7.67 29.56
N GLU A 217 -11.56 -7.27 29.85
CA GLU A 217 -10.38 -8.13 29.84
C GLU A 217 -10.70 -9.49 30.46
N CYS A 218 -10.88 -10.52 29.63
CA CYS A 218 -10.81 -11.89 30.10
C CYS A 218 -9.33 -12.18 30.30
N GLY A 219 -8.88 -12.06 31.55
CA GLY A 219 -7.55 -12.49 31.98
C GLY A 219 -7.34 -13.97 31.66
N GLY A 220 -6.72 -14.24 30.51
CA GLY A 220 -6.13 -15.52 30.16
C GLY A 220 -4.62 -15.43 30.32
N ASP A 221 -4.13 -15.76 31.52
CA ASP A 221 -2.71 -16.02 31.77
C ASP A 221 -2.26 -17.21 30.89
N ALA A 222 -1.81 -16.98 29.64
CA ALA A 222 -0.89 -17.85 28.85
C ALA A 222 -0.74 -17.50 27.35
N ALA A 223 -0.98 -16.27 26.88
CA ALA A 223 -0.84 -15.97 25.44
C ALA A 223 0.42 -15.16 25.11
N LYS A 224 1.07 -15.49 23.99
CA LYS A 224 2.34 -14.92 23.53
C LYS A 224 2.06 -13.77 22.53
N PRO A 225 2.84 -12.68 22.56
CA PRO A 225 2.64 -11.53 21.67
C PRO A 225 2.99 -11.84 20.21
N ARG A 226 2.28 -11.19 19.27
CA ARG A 226 2.48 -11.29 17.80
C ARG A 226 3.91 -11.02 17.31
N ALA A 227 4.75 -10.33 18.07
CA ALA A 227 6.17 -10.16 17.75
C ALA A 227 6.96 -11.50 17.60
N LEU A 228 6.37 -12.62 18.02
CA LEU A 228 6.92 -13.97 17.92
C LEU A 228 6.52 -14.74 16.65
N GLU A 229 5.68 -14.17 15.78
CA GLU A 229 5.26 -14.73 14.47
C GLU A 229 6.49 -14.96 13.57
N GLY A 230 7.46 -14.04 13.61
CA GLY A 230 8.77 -14.19 12.95
C GLY A 230 9.69 -15.28 13.54
N GLN A 231 9.28 -15.94 14.63
CA GLN A 231 10.01 -17.04 15.27
C GLN A 231 9.36 -18.41 15.02
N GLY A 232 8.34 -18.48 14.15
CA GLY A 232 7.73 -19.75 13.72
C GLY A 232 6.72 -20.34 14.69
N VAL A 233 6.07 -19.49 15.50
CA VAL A 233 4.93 -19.89 16.33
C VAL A 233 3.69 -20.04 15.43
N PRO A 234 2.91 -21.13 15.54
CA PRO A 234 1.66 -21.30 14.79
C PRO A 234 0.63 -20.19 15.08
N ASP A 235 -0.09 -19.73 14.05
CA ASP A 235 -1.05 -18.62 14.11
C ASP A 235 -2.16 -18.80 15.16
N ASP A 236 -2.48 -20.05 15.50
CA ASP A 236 -3.47 -20.42 16.53
C ASP A 236 -3.01 -20.18 17.97
N GLU A 237 -1.72 -19.92 18.20
CA GLU A 237 -1.15 -19.57 19.52
C GLU A 237 -0.93 -18.05 19.71
N ILE A 238 -1.33 -17.23 18.73
CA ILE A 238 -1.14 -15.77 18.74
C ILE A 238 -2.44 -15.10 19.19
N GLU A 239 -2.41 -14.43 20.34
CA GLU A 239 -3.49 -13.51 20.71
C GLU A 239 -3.30 -12.20 19.94
N LEU A 240 -4.35 -11.72 19.28
CA LEU A 240 -4.39 -10.46 18.50
C LEU A 240 -4.04 -9.20 19.33
N GLY A 241 -3.69 -9.36 20.60
CA GLY A 241 -3.26 -8.30 21.50
C GLY A 241 -4.33 -7.22 21.67
N PRO A 242 -3.96 -6.04 22.19
CA PRO A 242 -4.87 -4.92 22.32
C PRO A 242 -5.27 -4.27 20.98
N MET A 243 -4.95 -4.89 19.82
CA MET A 243 -5.18 -4.29 18.51
C MET A 243 -6.66 -3.97 18.27
N GLN A 244 -7.57 -4.86 18.68
CA GLN A 244 -9.00 -4.56 18.60
C GLN A 244 -9.42 -3.39 19.51
N ALA A 245 -8.76 -3.22 20.67
CA ALA A 245 -9.03 -2.10 21.56
C ALA A 245 -8.47 -0.77 21.01
N ILE A 246 -7.29 -0.82 20.38
CA ILE A 246 -6.69 0.30 19.66
C ILE A 246 -7.59 0.71 18.50
N ASP A 247 -7.98 -0.22 17.63
CA ASP A 247 -8.87 0.01 16.49
C ASP A 247 -10.20 0.64 16.92
N ARG A 248 -10.80 0.13 18.01
CA ARG A 248 -12.01 0.71 18.60
C ARG A 248 -11.77 2.16 19.07
N LYS A 249 -10.63 2.43 19.71
CA LYS A 249 -10.27 3.77 20.19
C LYS A 249 -9.93 4.74 19.06
N VAL A 250 -9.28 4.28 18.01
CA VAL A 250 -9.03 5.06 16.79
C VAL A 250 -10.36 5.43 16.12
N LEU A 251 -11.29 4.49 16.05
CA LEU A 251 -12.63 4.75 15.55
C LEU A 251 -13.41 5.75 16.42
N GLU A 252 -13.34 5.62 17.76
CA GLU A 252 -13.92 6.59 18.70
C GLU A 252 -13.38 8.00 18.44
N ALA A 253 -12.05 8.14 18.31
CA ALA A 253 -11.39 9.41 18.05
C ALA A 253 -11.80 10.01 16.70
N SER A 254 -11.86 9.20 15.64
CA SER A 254 -12.31 9.62 14.31
C SER A 254 -13.78 10.07 14.33
N LEU A 255 -14.67 9.30 14.93
CA LEU A 255 -16.10 9.64 15.02
C LEU A 255 -16.31 10.89 15.87
N ALA A 256 -15.51 11.09 16.94
CA ALA A 256 -15.58 12.28 17.78
C ALA A 256 -15.15 13.53 17.00
N ALA A 257 -14.10 13.42 16.17
CA ALA A 257 -13.70 14.48 15.26
C ALA A 257 -14.80 14.81 14.23
N ASP A 258 -15.47 13.79 13.66
CA ASP A 258 -16.56 13.97 12.69
C ASP A 258 -17.75 14.75 13.29
N ILE A 259 -18.07 14.54 14.58
CA ILE A 259 -19.13 15.30 15.28
C ILE A 259 -18.63 16.62 15.91
N GLN A 260 -17.37 17.00 15.68
CA GLN A 260 -16.71 18.16 16.28
C GLN A 260 -16.66 18.15 17.82
N ASP A 261 -16.70 16.96 18.43
CA ASP A 261 -16.44 16.78 19.86
C ASP A 261 -14.94 16.62 20.10
N TRP A 262 -14.25 17.75 20.01
CA TRP A 262 -12.79 17.81 20.13
C TRP A 262 -12.28 17.44 21.52
N HIS A 263 -13.11 17.55 22.56
CA HIS A 263 -12.74 17.13 23.91
C HIS A 263 -12.63 15.61 24.02
N THR A 264 -13.64 14.90 23.52
CA THR A 264 -13.61 13.43 23.46
C THR A 264 -12.50 12.93 22.53
N ALA A 265 -12.31 13.57 21.36
CA ALA A 265 -11.22 13.23 20.46
C ALA A 265 -9.83 13.41 21.12
N THR A 266 -9.60 14.53 21.81
CA THR A 266 -8.35 14.79 22.54
C THR A 266 -8.10 13.74 23.62
N ALA A 267 -9.13 13.37 24.38
CA ALA A 267 -9.03 12.35 25.41
C ALA A 267 -8.72 10.97 24.81
N ALA A 268 -9.39 10.59 23.73
CA ALA A 268 -9.17 9.32 23.05
C ALA A 268 -7.76 9.20 22.46
N TYR A 269 -7.25 10.24 21.78
CA TYR A 269 -5.87 10.23 21.29
C TYR A 269 -4.82 10.26 22.41
N THR A 270 -5.11 10.95 23.52
CA THR A 270 -4.21 10.92 24.69
C THR A 270 -4.12 9.51 25.26
N ASP A 271 -5.26 8.83 25.43
CA ASP A 271 -5.34 7.45 25.91
C ASP A 271 -4.60 6.48 24.96
N LEU A 272 -4.78 6.64 23.65
CA LEU A 272 -4.05 5.88 22.62
C LEU A 272 -2.52 5.99 22.81
N LEU A 273 -2.02 7.21 23.01
CA LEU A 273 -0.59 7.47 23.15
C LEU A 273 -0.01 7.02 24.50
N THR A 274 -0.77 7.13 25.59
CA THR A 274 -0.27 6.83 26.95
C THR A 274 -0.52 5.40 27.41
N THR A 275 -1.67 4.82 27.09
CA THR A 275 -2.15 3.56 27.67
C THR A 275 -1.77 2.35 26.81
N PHE A 276 -1.81 2.48 25.49
CA PHE A 276 -1.60 1.37 24.56
C PHE A 276 -0.16 1.22 24.07
N HIS A 277 0.80 1.90 24.70
CA HIS A 277 2.20 1.96 24.26
C HIS A 277 2.42 2.38 22.79
N ALA A 278 1.42 3.03 22.16
CA ALA A 278 1.48 3.55 20.81
C ALA A 278 2.09 4.95 20.73
N ALA A 279 2.98 5.29 21.68
CA ALA A 279 3.56 6.63 21.84
C ALA A 279 4.41 7.11 20.65
N ASP A 280 4.74 6.24 19.69
CA ASP A 280 5.48 6.58 18.46
C ASP A 280 4.59 6.62 17.21
N ASP A 281 3.28 6.38 17.35
CA ASP A 281 2.35 6.45 16.23
C ASP A 281 2.09 7.91 15.84
N TRP A 282 2.59 8.29 14.66
CA TRP A 282 2.48 9.65 14.18
C TRP A 282 1.05 10.07 13.83
N ALA A 283 0.18 9.14 13.42
CA ALA A 283 -1.20 9.46 13.10
C ALA A 283 -1.96 9.92 14.36
N PHE A 284 -1.70 9.27 15.50
CA PHE A 284 -2.31 9.66 16.78
C PHE A 284 -1.78 10.99 17.30
N TRP A 285 -0.49 11.28 17.09
CA TRP A 285 0.08 12.59 17.38
C TRP A 285 -0.56 13.70 16.55
N VAL A 286 -0.70 13.50 15.24
CA VAL A 286 -1.36 14.48 14.35
C VAL A 286 -2.81 14.71 14.80
N GLY A 287 -3.57 13.64 15.05
CA GLY A 287 -4.95 13.72 15.53
C GLY A 287 -5.10 14.43 16.88
N LEU A 288 -4.20 14.17 17.82
CA LEU A 288 -4.17 14.85 19.12
C LEU A 288 -3.89 16.36 18.96
N ILE A 289 -2.90 16.70 18.13
CA ILE A 289 -2.51 18.09 17.88
C ILE A 289 -3.67 18.82 17.17
N ASP A 290 -4.25 18.23 16.12
CA ASP A 290 -5.43 18.77 15.42
C ASP A 290 -6.58 19.06 16.39
N ALA A 291 -6.97 18.07 17.20
CA ALA A 291 -8.05 18.21 18.17
C ALA A 291 -7.73 19.30 19.22
N THR A 292 -6.49 19.39 19.68
CA THR A 292 -6.07 20.41 20.66
C THR A 292 -6.17 21.82 20.09
N PHE A 293 -5.72 22.03 18.85
CA PHE A 293 -5.79 23.33 18.18
C PHE A 293 -7.25 23.74 17.89
N HIS A 294 -8.13 22.78 17.56
CA HIS A 294 -9.57 23.05 17.43
C HIS A 294 -10.24 23.42 18.77
N VAL A 295 -9.82 22.84 19.89
CA VAL A 295 -10.29 23.25 21.22
C VAL A 295 -9.83 24.68 21.53
N GLY A 296 -8.60 25.06 21.15
CA GLY A 296 -8.08 26.43 21.22
C GLY A 296 -7.95 27.02 22.64
N THR A 297 -8.06 26.20 23.70
CA THR A 297 -7.93 26.67 25.08
C THR A 297 -6.50 26.54 25.59
N ALA A 298 -6.05 27.51 26.39
CA ALA A 298 -4.73 27.46 27.03
C ALA A 298 -4.53 26.21 27.89
N ALA A 299 -5.61 25.69 28.50
CA ALA A 299 -5.58 24.45 29.27
C ALA A 299 -5.32 23.22 28.39
N ALA A 300 -5.92 23.14 27.20
CA ALA A 300 -5.69 22.05 26.26
C ALA A 300 -4.25 22.06 25.73
N HIS A 301 -3.72 23.22 25.33
CA HIS A 301 -2.32 23.34 24.93
C HIS A 301 -1.33 23.03 26.06
N ALA A 302 -1.66 23.38 27.31
CA ALA A 302 -0.87 23.01 28.47
C ALA A 302 -0.89 21.48 28.73
N HIS A 303 -2.05 20.85 28.55
CA HIS A 303 -2.18 19.39 28.66
C HIS A 303 -1.37 18.67 27.57
N LEU A 304 -1.49 19.09 26.31
CA LEU A 304 -0.69 18.55 25.20
C LEU A 304 0.82 18.65 25.49
N ARG A 305 1.29 19.80 25.95
CA ARG A 305 2.70 19.99 26.32
C ARG A 305 3.12 19.06 27.45
N HIS A 306 2.27 18.91 28.47
CA HIS A 306 2.53 17.97 29.56
C HIS A 306 2.61 16.51 29.09
N THR A 307 1.72 16.10 28.18
CA THR A 307 1.75 14.76 27.58
C THR A 307 3.03 14.54 26.78
N ILE A 308 3.45 15.51 25.96
CA ILE A 308 4.72 15.48 25.23
C ILE A 308 5.90 15.33 26.20
N ASP A 309 6.00 16.20 27.21
CA ASP A 309 7.11 16.20 28.17
C ASP A 309 7.17 14.87 28.96
N THR A 310 6.00 14.35 29.34
CA THR A 310 5.89 13.08 30.07
C THR A 310 6.41 11.92 29.22
N LEU A 311 5.97 11.82 27.96
CA LEU A 311 6.41 10.75 27.06
C LEU A 311 7.89 10.90 26.67
N GLN A 312 8.40 12.13 26.52
CA GLN A 312 9.82 12.37 26.33
C GLN A 312 10.66 11.91 27.53
N GLN A 313 10.20 12.16 28.76
CA GLN A 313 10.91 11.72 29.98
C GLN A 313 10.84 10.20 30.17
N GLN A 314 9.69 9.58 29.87
CA GLN A 314 9.50 8.14 30.01
C GLN A 314 10.34 7.34 29.01
N HIS A 315 10.42 7.80 27.76
CA HIS A 315 11.04 7.03 26.68
C HIS A 315 12.41 7.56 26.23
N GLY A 316 12.78 8.78 26.61
CA GLY A 316 14.05 9.41 26.23
C GLY A 316 14.23 9.52 24.72
N ASP A 317 15.43 9.20 24.23
CA ASP A 317 15.77 9.24 22.80
C ASP A 317 15.39 7.94 22.05
N LYS A 318 14.63 7.03 22.67
CA LYS A 318 14.20 5.77 22.03
C LYS A 318 13.06 5.97 21.04
N LEU A 319 12.16 6.89 21.33
CA LEU A 319 10.99 7.19 20.48
C LEU A 319 11.16 8.55 19.83
N ARG A 320 10.82 8.66 18.54
CA ARG A 320 10.96 9.91 17.77
C ARG A 320 9.69 10.76 17.83
N GLY A 321 8.53 10.12 17.94
CA GLY A 321 7.20 10.74 17.90
C GLY A 321 7.04 11.89 18.89
N PRO A 322 7.32 11.70 20.19
CA PRO A 322 7.17 12.77 21.19
C PRO A 322 8.07 13.99 20.92
N TRP A 323 9.27 13.79 20.38
CA TRP A 323 10.17 14.89 20.02
C TRP A 323 9.71 15.60 18.75
N LEU A 324 9.24 14.85 17.76
CA LEU A 324 8.71 15.41 16.51
C LEU A 324 7.39 16.18 16.75
N ALA A 325 6.56 15.70 17.68
CA ALA A 325 5.33 16.39 18.09
C ALA A 325 5.62 17.78 18.66
N GLY A 326 6.72 17.93 19.41
CA GLY A 326 7.18 19.25 19.88
C GLY A 326 7.52 20.21 18.73
N VAL A 327 8.14 19.72 17.66
CA VAL A 327 8.43 20.51 16.45
C VAL A 327 7.14 20.90 15.73
N GLU A 328 6.22 19.95 15.55
CA GLU A 328 4.92 20.18 14.91
C GLU A 328 4.10 21.25 15.64
N VAL A 329 4.03 21.19 16.97
CA VAL A 329 3.33 22.20 17.78
C VAL A 329 3.95 23.59 17.60
N ALA A 330 5.28 23.69 17.55
CA ALA A 330 5.95 24.97 17.31
C ALA A 330 5.64 25.54 15.91
N VAL A 331 5.62 24.67 14.89
CA VAL A 331 5.30 25.04 13.50
C VAL A 331 3.86 25.54 13.37
N ARG A 332 2.90 24.88 14.02
CA ARG A 332 1.49 25.30 13.98
C ARG A 332 1.24 26.61 14.69
N HIS A 333 1.85 26.84 15.86
CA HIS A 333 1.79 28.14 16.53
C HIS A 333 2.37 29.28 15.68
N ALA A 334 3.48 29.04 14.99
CA ALA A 334 4.05 29.99 14.03
C ALA A 334 3.09 30.27 12.86
N THR A 335 2.44 29.24 12.33
CA THR A 335 1.52 29.37 11.19
C THR A 335 0.24 30.15 11.57
N ASP A 336 -0.35 29.88 12.74
CA ASP A 336 -1.53 30.61 13.22
C ASP A 336 -1.23 32.11 13.47
N SER A 337 -0.02 32.41 13.94
CA SER A 337 0.44 33.77 14.26
C SER A 337 0.74 34.61 13.01
N SER A 338 1.17 33.98 11.91
CA SER A 338 1.51 34.61 10.62
C SER A 338 0.32 35.22 9.85
N SER A 339 -0.91 35.11 10.37
CA SER A 339 -2.10 35.79 9.83
C SER A 339 -2.09 37.32 10.01
N SER A 340 -1.05 37.87 10.63
CA SER A 340 -0.84 39.31 10.85
C SER A 340 0.35 39.79 10.01
N ASP A 341 0.16 40.72 9.06
CA ASP A 341 1.17 41.25 8.10
C ASP A 341 2.37 41.98 8.75
N ASN A 342 3.14 41.32 9.63
CA ASN A 342 4.22 41.92 10.41
C ASN A 342 5.53 41.15 10.23
N ASN A 343 6.43 41.68 9.40
CA ASN A 343 7.74 41.08 9.09
C ASN A 343 8.61 40.74 10.32
N ASP A 344 8.47 41.49 11.42
CA ASP A 344 9.20 41.23 12.67
C ASP A 344 8.68 39.99 13.40
N GLN A 345 7.37 39.71 13.27
CA GLN A 345 6.73 38.54 13.86
C GLN A 345 7.10 37.27 13.07
N ASP A 346 7.12 37.34 11.74
CA ASP A 346 7.54 36.22 10.88
C ASP A 346 8.98 35.78 11.15
N GLN A 347 9.87 36.72 11.46
CA GLN A 347 11.26 36.40 11.85
C GLN A 347 11.33 35.73 13.23
N LEU A 348 10.51 36.20 14.18
CA LEU A 348 10.44 35.62 15.52
C LEU A 348 9.87 34.19 15.47
N ASP A 349 8.82 33.99 14.70
CA ASP A 349 8.15 32.70 14.53
C ASP A 349 9.07 31.70 13.81
N ALA A 350 9.81 32.14 12.80
CA ALA A 350 10.85 31.33 12.16
C ALA A 350 11.98 30.95 13.15
N ALA A 351 12.39 31.86 14.04
CA ALA A 351 13.40 31.58 15.05
C ALA A 351 12.91 30.54 16.08
N VAL A 352 11.63 30.60 16.48
CA VAL A 352 11.00 29.61 17.39
C VAL A 352 10.97 28.22 16.74
N VAL A 353 10.60 28.12 15.47
CA VAL A 353 10.59 26.85 14.74
C VAL A 353 12.00 26.27 14.61
N VAL A 354 12.99 27.08 14.23
CA VAL A 354 14.39 26.63 14.16
C VAL A 354 14.90 26.20 15.54
N ALA A 355 14.50 26.89 16.60
CA ALA A 355 14.84 26.52 17.99
C ALA A 355 14.20 25.20 18.44
N ALA A 356 13.09 24.77 17.83
CA ALA A 356 12.50 23.45 18.05
C ALA A 356 13.14 22.34 17.19
N ILE A 357 13.51 22.66 15.94
CA ILE A 357 14.16 21.73 15.00
C ILE A 357 15.57 21.35 15.48
N VAL A 358 16.34 22.33 15.97
CA VAL A 358 17.75 22.16 16.37
C VAL A 358 17.94 21.05 17.41
N PRO A 359 17.21 21.02 18.54
CA PRO A 359 17.31 19.94 19.52
C PRO A 359 16.90 18.57 18.97
N TYR A 360 15.91 18.52 18.09
CA TYR A 360 15.50 17.28 17.42
C TYR A 360 16.64 16.74 16.54
N MET A 361 17.24 17.61 15.74
CA MET A 361 18.40 17.26 14.92
C MET A 361 19.54 16.72 15.78
N ASP A 362 19.89 17.38 16.88
CA ASP A 362 21.03 16.97 17.71
C ASP A 362 20.84 15.58 18.33
N ARG A 363 19.60 15.18 18.64
CA ARG A 363 19.25 13.85 19.17
C ARG A 363 19.26 12.78 18.09
N PHE A 364 18.61 13.04 16.95
CA PHE A 364 18.35 12.03 15.93
C PHE A 364 19.30 12.09 14.73
N ALA A 365 20.31 12.98 14.72
CA ALA A 365 21.26 13.11 13.61
C ALA A 365 22.04 11.83 13.27
N SER A 366 22.21 10.92 14.23
CA SER A 366 22.81 9.60 14.00
C SER A 366 21.88 8.59 13.30
N LYS A 367 20.62 8.95 13.07
CA LYS A 367 19.58 8.08 12.48
C LYS A 367 19.21 8.58 11.09
N ALA A 368 18.97 7.64 10.17
CA ALA A 368 18.66 7.96 8.77
C ALA A 368 17.34 8.73 8.59
N CYS A 369 16.38 8.60 9.52
CA CYS A 369 15.06 9.23 9.43
C CYS A 369 15.05 10.73 9.70
N CYS A 370 16.07 11.27 10.39
CA CYS A 370 16.08 12.68 10.82
C CYS A 370 15.86 13.66 9.66
N VAL A 371 16.47 13.38 8.50
CA VAL A 371 16.28 14.20 7.30
C VAL A 371 14.82 14.16 6.83
N THR A 372 14.25 12.98 6.64
CA THR A 372 12.87 12.81 6.14
C THR A 372 11.82 13.35 7.11
N ASP A 373 12.09 13.26 8.42
CA ASP A 373 11.21 13.75 9.46
C ASP A 373 11.12 15.28 9.39
N LEU A 374 12.25 15.96 9.15
CA LEU A 374 12.33 17.42 9.12
C LEU A 374 12.02 18.05 7.76
N GLN A 375 12.19 17.33 6.65
CA GLN A 375 11.96 17.82 5.29
C GLN A 375 10.59 18.50 5.12
N ARG A 376 9.55 17.96 5.78
CA ARG A 376 8.17 18.48 5.72
C ARG A 376 8.03 19.93 6.23
N TYR A 377 8.94 20.39 7.08
CA TYR A 377 8.87 21.72 7.70
C TYR A 377 9.56 22.83 6.91
N ALA A 378 10.37 22.50 5.91
CA ALA A 378 11.08 23.52 5.14
C ALA A 378 10.15 24.41 4.30
N GLY A 379 8.96 23.95 3.95
CA GLY A 379 7.97 24.75 3.23
C GLY A 379 7.37 25.89 4.05
N VAL A 380 7.30 25.72 5.38
CA VAL A 380 6.72 26.71 6.30
C VAL A 380 7.72 27.80 6.65
N LEU A 381 9.01 27.48 6.62
CA LEU A 381 10.07 28.45 6.88
C LEU A 381 10.24 29.38 5.67
N GLY A 382 9.98 30.67 5.86
CA GLY A 382 10.36 31.70 4.89
C GLY A 382 11.88 31.76 4.68
N ASP A 383 12.35 32.61 3.76
CA ASP A 383 13.76 32.66 3.36
C ASP A 383 14.72 32.95 4.53
N SER A 384 14.31 33.82 5.46
CA SER A 384 15.06 34.11 6.68
C SER A 384 15.21 32.88 7.58
N GLY A 385 14.13 32.12 7.78
CA GLY A 385 14.13 30.88 8.56
C GLY A 385 14.97 29.80 7.92
N LYS A 386 14.90 29.66 6.58
CA LYS A 386 15.77 28.75 5.82
C LYS A 386 17.24 29.13 5.97
N ALA A 387 17.59 30.41 5.87
CA ALA A 387 18.97 30.87 6.06
C ALA A 387 19.49 30.59 7.48
N ALA A 388 18.65 30.79 8.51
CA ALA A 388 18.98 30.42 9.89
C ALA A 388 19.20 28.91 10.03
N TRP A 389 18.36 28.09 9.39
CA TRP A 389 18.50 26.64 9.42
C TRP A 389 19.74 26.15 8.66
N VAL A 390 20.08 26.74 7.51
CA VAL A 390 21.34 26.49 6.79
C VAL A 390 22.53 26.78 7.70
N THR A 391 22.53 27.93 8.37
CA THR A 391 23.60 28.31 9.31
C THR A 391 23.72 27.29 10.45
N ALA A 392 22.59 26.86 11.01
CA ALA A 392 22.54 25.84 12.05
C ALA A 392 23.07 24.47 11.57
N CYS A 393 22.83 24.09 10.32
CA CYS A 393 23.35 22.88 9.71
C CYS A 393 24.85 22.97 9.42
N GLN A 394 25.34 24.10 8.93
CA GLN A 394 26.78 24.34 8.69
C GLN A 394 27.58 24.26 10.00
N ALA A 395 27.06 24.85 11.08
CA ALA A 395 27.68 24.76 12.41
C ALA A 395 27.80 23.28 12.85
N ARG A 396 26.72 22.50 12.75
CA ARG A 396 26.72 21.07 13.08
C ARG A 396 27.65 20.24 12.22
N LEU A 397 27.72 20.54 10.92
CA LEU A 397 28.66 19.89 10.02
C LEU A 397 30.10 20.13 10.49
N SER A 398 30.46 21.38 10.79
CA SER A 398 31.80 21.72 11.27
C SER A 398 32.14 21.03 12.59
N THR A 399 31.20 20.98 13.54
CA THR A 399 31.37 20.28 14.82
C THR A 399 31.52 18.78 14.60
N ALA A 400 30.67 18.16 13.79
CA ALA A 400 30.72 16.72 13.54
C ALA A 400 32.04 16.30 12.88
N CYS A 401 32.51 17.03 11.87
CA CYS A 401 33.80 16.76 11.24
C CYS A 401 34.97 16.89 12.23
N HIS A 402 34.95 17.91 13.11
CA HIS A 402 35.99 18.07 14.12
C HIS A 402 35.99 16.93 15.15
N GLN A 403 34.81 16.56 15.64
CA GLN A 403 34.64 15.47 16.61
C GLN A 403 34.99 14.11 16.01
N GLN A 404 34.66 13.87 14.74
CA GLN A 404 35.04 12.66 14.03
C GLN A 404 36.56 12.50 13.94
N GLY A 405 37.30 13.59 13.66
CA GLY A 405 38.76 13.57 13.64
C GLY A 405 39.40 13.39 15.03
N ALA A 406 38.70 13.76 16.09
CA ALA A 406 39.14 13.62 17.49
C ALA A 406 38.69 12.31 18.15
N ALA A 407 37.80 11.54 17.51
CA ALA A 407 37.18 10.36 18.09
C ALA A 407 38.19 9.21 18.28
N VAL A 408 38.18 8.63 19.48
CA VAL A 408 39.05 7.51 19.89
C VAL A 408 38.20 6.23 19.92
N GLY A 409 37.85 5.72 18.74
CA GLY A 409 37.10 4.46 18.58
C GLY A 409 36.14 4.46 17.40
N ASP A 410 35.89 3.27 16.84
CA ASP A 410 35.08 3.09 15.63
C ASP A 410 33.62 3.54 15.83
N ASP A 411 33.03 3.31 17.01
CA ASP A 411 31.65 3.69 17.32
C ASP A 411 31.44 5.21 17.38
N ASP A 412 32.39 5.94 17.98
CA ASP A 412 32.33 7.40 18.04
C ASP A 412 32.61 8.02 16.66
N GLN A 413 33.55 7.45 15.89
CA GLN A 413 33.78 7.86 14.51
C GLN A 413 32.53 7.63 13.65
N LEU A 414 31.88 6.48 13.78
CA LEU A 414 30.63 6.16 13.10
C LEU A 414 29.50 7.11 13.47
N LYS A 415 29.33 7.41 14.77
CA LYS A 415 28.35 8.37 15.26
C LYS A 415 28.56 9.73 14.60
N TRP A 416 29.76 10.30 14.70
CA TRP A 416 30.04 11.63 14.18
C TRP A 416 30.02 11.69 12.65
N PHE A 417 30.40 10.62 11.96
CA PHE A 417 30.21 10.48 10.52
C PHE A 417 28.73 10.59 10.14
N ARG A 418 27.84 9.86 10.84
CA ARG A 418 26.39 9.94 10.59
C ARG A 418 25.83 11.34 10.86
N HIS A 419 26.30 12.01 11.91
CA HIS A 419 25.92 13.40 12.18
C HIS A 419 26.33 14.34 11.04
N ALA A 420 27.57 14.20 10.56
CA ALA A 420 28.08 15.00 9.44
C ALA A 420 27.29 14.70 8.15
N LEU A 421 26.99 13.43 7.87
CA LEU A 421 26.19 13.00 6.73
C LEU A 421 24.78 13.59 6.77
N THR A 422 24.08 13.53 7.91
CA THR A 422 22.76 14.11 8.10
C THR A 422 22.78 15.63 7.86
N ALA A 423 23.79 16.33 8.38
CA ALA A 423 23.96 17.76 8.13
C ALA A 423 24.16 18.06 6.64
N ARG A 424 24.98 17.29 5.91
CA ARG A 424 25.16 17.45 4.45
C ARG A 424 23.88 17.20 3.67
N LYS A 425 23.12 16.16 4.01
CA LYS A 425 21.82 15.89 3.38
C LYS A 425 20.84 17.04 3.59
N MET A 426 20.80 17.63 4.80
CA MET A 426 19.97 18.80 5.04
C MET A 426 20.44 20.03 4.27
N LEU A 427 21.74 20.30 4.24
CA LEU A 427 22.28 21.42 3.46
C LEU A 427 21.97 21.30 1.97
N ARG A 428 22.03 20.07 1.44
CA ARG A 428 21.57 19.78 0.08
C ARG A 428 20.10 20.13 -0.11
N PHE A 429 19.24 19.62 0.77
CA PHE A 429 17.79 19.85 0.69
C PHE A 429 17.41 21.33 0.86
N LEU A 430 18.13 22.08 1.69
CA LEU A 430 17.94 23.52 1.89
C LEU A 430 18.50 24.38 0.74
N GLY A 431 19.04 23.75 -0.32
CA GLY A 431 19.46 24.44 -1.54
C GLY A 431 20.83 25.12 -1.45
N GLU A 432 21.68 24.79 -0.46
CA GLU A 432 23.02 25.40 -0.32
C GLU A 432 23.85 25.25 -1.60
N HIS A 433 23.69 24.12 -2.30
CA HIS A 433 24.51 23.76 -3.45
C HIS A 433 23.99 24.34 -4.78
N ALA A 434 22.74 24.81 -4.83
CA ALA A 434 22.10 25.27 -6.06
C ALA A 434 22.70 26.58 -6.61
N THR A 435 23.34 27.36 -5.75
CA THR A 435 23.94 28.67 -6.09
C THR A 435 25.44 28.60 -6.34
N LEU A 436 26.05 27.41 -6.23
CA LEU A 436 27.49 27.24 -6.36
C LEU A 436 27.94 27.23 -7.83
N SER A 437 29.15 27.73 -8.07
CA SER A 437 29.81 27.62 -9.38
C SER A 437 30.23 26.17 -9.64
N VAL A 438 30.43 25.83 -10.92
CA VAL A 438 30.93 24.49 -11.31
C VAL A 438 32.25 24.14 -10.62
N GLU A 439 33.16 25.10 -10.48
CA GLU A 439 34.45 24.89 -9.79
C GLU A 439 34.24 24.58 -8.30
N ALA A 440 33.33 25.29 -7.63
CA ALA A 440 33.01 25.05 -6.23
C ALA A 440 32.31 23.70 -6.02
N LEU A 441 31.40 23.33 -6.92
CA LEU A 441 30.74 22.01 -6.91
C LEU A 441 31.75 20.88 -7.07
N LEU A 442 32.68 21.01 -8.02
CA LEU A 442 33.74 20.01 -8.21
C LEU A 442 34.66 19.90 -7.00
N GLY A 443 35.06 21.04 -6.41
CA GLY A 443 35.83 21.02 -5.16
C GLY A 443 35.08 20.32 -4.01
N ARG A 444 33.75 20.46 -3.95
CA ARG A 444 32.90 19.75 -2.97
C ARG A 444 32.82 18.25 -3.26
N VAL A 445 32.69 17.88 -4.53
CA VAL A 445 32.71 16.48 -4.98
C VAL A 445 34.02 15.80 -4.58
N ASP A 446 35.16 16.42 -4.87
CA ASP A 446 36.49 15.87 -4.57
C ASP A 446 36.65 15.67 -3.05
N ALA A 447 36.30 16.69 -2.26
CA ALA A 447 36.35 16.59 -0.79
C ALA A 447 35.46 15.47 -0.22
N MET A 448 34.27 15.26 -0.80
CA MET A 448 33.37 14.19 -0.37
C MET A 448 33.81 12.80 -0.84
N LEU A 449 34.48 12.70 -1.99
CA LEU A 449 35.10 11.44 -2.42
C LEU A 449 36.27 11.07 -1.51
N ASP A 450 37.13 12.02 -1.17
CA ASP A 450 38.23 11.82 -0.22
C ASP A 450 37.69 11.34 1.14
N GLU A 451 36.61 11.97 1.63
CA GLU A 451 35.94 11.55 2.85
C GLU A 451 35.32 10.15 2.72
N TYR A 452 34.66 9.85 1.59
CA TYR A 452 34.11 8.52 1.32
C TYR A 452 35.21 7.45 1.37
N HIS A 453 36.37 7.70 0.76
CA HIS A 453 37.50 6.79 0.77
C HIS A 453 38.13 6.65 2.16
N ALA A 454 38.29 7.75 2.89
CA ALA A 454 38.85 7.77 4.24
C ALA A 454 37.99 6.99 5.24
N ASN A 455 36.66 6.96 5.04
CA ASN A 455 35.70 6.35 5.96
C ASN A 455 35.24 4.94 5.54
N GLN A 456 35.84 4.35 4.51
CA GLN A 456 35.63 2.92 4.19
C GLN A 456 35.87 1.98 5.38
N PRO A 457 36.84 2.24 6.28
CA PRO A 457 37.01 1.60 7.59
C PRO A 457 35.74 1.40 8.42
N LEU A 458 34.78 2.31 8.33
CA LEU A 458 33.58 2.27 9.15
C LEU A 458 32.59 1.20 8.70
N ASN A 459 32.76 0.63 7.50
CA ASN A 459 31.86 -0.38 6.94
C ASN A 459 32.19 -1.81 7.40
N HIS A 460 33.20 -2.00 8.25
CA HIS A 460 33.82 -3.29 8.55
C HIS A 460 33.00 -4.19 9.49
N GLN A 461 31.89 -3.66 9.99
CA GLN A 461 30.97 -4.33 10.91
C GLN A 461 29.51 -4.06 10.53
N ALA A 462 29.14 -4.18 9.25
CA ALA A 462 27.71 -4.24 8.90
C ALA A 462 27.12 -5.52 9.52
N VAL A 463 26.42 -5.35 10.64
CA VAL A 463 25.91 -6.39 11.54
C VAL A 463 24.88 -7.32 10.85
N GLY A 464 24.40 -7.04 9.64
CA GLY A 464 23.40 -7.86 8.93
C GLY A 464 23.86 -8.48 7.61
N GLY A 465 25.17 -8.65 7.40
CA GLY A 465 25.71 -9.46 6.30
C GLY A 465 25.70 -8.76 4.93
N GLN A 466 25.93 -9.53 3.86
CA GLN A 466 26.17 -9.02 2.50
C GLN A 466 25.04 -8.16 1.91
N ARG A 467 23.84 -8.14 2.51
CA ARG A 467 22.65 -7.46 1.99
C ARG A 467 22.37 -6.10 2.63
N GLU A 468 23.11 -5.71 3.67
CA GLU A 468 22.96 -4.39 4.27
C GLU A 468 23.67 -3.31 3.44
N VAL A 469 23.02 -2.15 3.33
CA VAL A 469 23.58 -0.93 2.70
C VAL A 469 24.70 -0.39 3.59
N GLN A 470 25.82 0.01 2.98
CA GLN A 470 26.96 0.53 3.75
C GLN A 470 26.66 1.92 4.29
N VAL A 471 27.27 2.28 5.42
CA VAL A 471 27.04 3.59 6.05
C VAL A 471 27.54 4.73 5.16
N THR A 472 28.61 4.51 4.41
CA THR A 472 29.19 5.50 3.50
C THR A 472 28.44 5.68 2.18
N ASP A 473 27.49 4.79 1.85
CA ASP A 473 26.82 4.76 0.55
C ASP A 473 26.05 6.05 0.25
N ASP A 474 25.38 6.58 1.27
CA ASP A 474 24.62 7.83 1.17
C ASP A 474 25.49 9.04 0.88
N LEU A 475 26.76 9.02 1.34
CA LEU A 475 27.72 10.07 1.01
C LEU A 475 28.06 10.01 -0.48
N LEU A 476 28.31 8.81 -1.00
CA LEU A 476 28.59 8.60 -2.42
C LEU A 476 27.39 9.00 -3.30
N LEU A 477 26.17 8.64 -2.90
CA LEU A 477 24.95 9.06 -3.60
C LEU A 477 24.84 10.59 -3.65
N LEU A 478 25.08 11.27 -2.53
CA LEU A 478 25.06 12.74 -2.48
C LEU A 478 26.16 13.34 -3.38
N THR A 479 27.36 12.77 -3.39
CA THR A 479 28.46 13.18 -4.28
C THR A 479 28.09 13.02 -5.75
N VAL A 480 27.47 11.89 -6.12
CA VAL A 480 27.04 11.64 -7.50
C VAL A 480 25.92 12.60 -7.92
N LEU A 481 25.00 12.94 -7.02
CA LEU A 481 23.99 13.97 -7.29
C LEU A 481 24.62 15.34 -7.54
N LEU A 482 25.67 15.72 -6.80
CA LEU A 482 26.43 16.95 -7.08
C LEU A 482 27.15 16.90 -8.44
N LEU A 483 27.66 15.73 -8.84
CA LEU A 483 28.24 15.55 -10.17
C LEU A 483 27.18 15.70 -11.28
N VAL A 484 25.95 15.23 -11.05
CA VAL A 484 24.84 15.42 -12.00
C VAL A 484 24.47 16.90 -12.11
N ASP A 485 24.44 17.65 -11.02
CA ASP A 485 24.23 19.11 -11.10
C ASP A 485 25.32 19.80 -11.93
N VAL A 486 26.58 19.36 -11.79
CA VAL A 486 27.69 19.86 -12.62
C VAL A 486 27.40 19.63 -14.10
N VAL A 487 26.86 18.46 -14.48
CA VAL A 487 26.44 18.17 -15.87
C VAL A 487 25.41 19.18 -16.34
N ASP A 488 24.39 19.44 -15.52
CA ASP A 488 23.27 20.32 -15.88
C ASP A 488 23.67 21.79 -15.97
N VAL A 489 24.52 22.26 -15.05
CA VAL A 489 25.05 23.64 -15.06
C VAL A 489 26.09 23.81 -16.17
N ALA A 490 26.99 22.86 -16.39
CA ALA A 490 28.02 22.94 -17.43
C ALA A 490 27.43 22.93 -18.84
N ASP A 491 26.27 22.31 -19.07
CA ASP A 491 25.55 22.42 -20.36
C ASP A 491 25.17 23.88 -20.71
N THR A 492 25.18 24.79 -19.73
CA THR A 492 24.94 26.24 -19.94
C THR A 492 26.22 27.07 -20.09
N VAL A 493 27.38 26.54 -19.68
CA VAL A 493 28.65 27.28 -19.64
C VAL A 493 29.69 26.52 -20.49
N SER A 494 30.18 27.15 -21.56
CA SER A 494 31.16 26.55 -22.47
C SER A 494 32.47 26.17 -21.77
N GLN A 495 32.59 24.92 -21.29
CA GLN A 495 33.76 24.39 -20.59
C GLN A 495 34.55 23.37 -21.42
N THR A 496 35.77 23.08 -20.96
CA THR A 496 36.80 22.25 -21.61
C THR A 496 36.56 20.73 -21.51
N LYS A 497 35.80 20.25 -20.53
CA LYS A 497 35.40 18.83 -20.41
C LYS A 497 34.04 18.58 -21.05
N SER A 498 33.89 17.43 -21.71
CA SER A 498 32.63 17.05 -22.33
C SER A 498 31.62 16.63 -21.27
N ARG A 499 30.33 16.93 -21.48
CA ARG A 499 29.20 16.37 -20.72
C ARG A 499 29.35 14.86 -20.48
N ARG A 500 29.87 14.15 -21.48
CA ARG A 500 30.15 12.71 -21.42
C ARG A 500 31.16 12.34 -20.34
N ASP A 501 32.20 13.14 -20.14
CA ASP A 501 33.26 12.86 -19.16
C ASP A 501 32.72 12.91 -17.73
N TRP A 502 31.84 13.86 -17.45
CA TRP A 502 31.18 13.99 -16.16
C TRP A 502 30.21 12.85 -15.87
N LEU A 503 29.43 12.44 -16.87
CA LEU A 503 28.55 11.27 -16.76
C LEU A 503 29.35 9.97 -16.57
N LEU A 504 30.49 9.82 -17.25
CA LEU A 504 31.38 8.68 -17.04
C LEU A 504 32.01 8.69 -15.64
N HIS A 505 32.36 9.86 -15.11
CA HIS A 505 32.85 10.00 -13.74
C HIS A 505 31.76 9.55 -12.75
N ALA A 506 30.55 10.06 -12.89
CA ALA A 506 29.41 9.67 -12.07
C ALA A 506 29.11 8.16 -12.14
N ALA A 507 29.14 7.57 -13.35
CA ALA A 507 28.99 6.12 -13.53
C ALA A 507 30.11 5.33 -12.83
N THR A 508 31.37 5.79 -12.94
CA THR A 508 32.52 5.14 -12.31
C THR A 508 32.42 5.15 -10.79
N CYS A 509 31.98 6.27 -10.21
CA CYS A 509 31.70 6.38 -8.78
C CYS A 509 30.66 5.35 -8.34
N LEU A 510 29.52 5.26 -9.05
CA LEU A 510 28.46 4.31 -8.71
C LEU A 510 28.87 2.85 -8.90
N GLU A 511 29.59 2.51 -9.96
CA GLU A 511 30.13 1.16 -10.17
C GLU A 511 31.12 0.78 -9.05
N SER A 512 31.99 1.71 -8.65
CA SER A 512 32.88 1.50 -7.49
C SER A 512 32.13 1.33 -6.18
N GLY A 513 30.99 2.01 -6.00
CA GLY A 513 30.11 1.85 -4.84
C GLY A 513 29.43 0.49 -4.85
N LEU A 514 28.82 0.12 -5.98
CA LEU A 514 28.13 -1.16 -6.16
C LEU A 514 29.06 -2.37 -6.05
N ALA A 515 30.34 -2.24 -6.42
CA ALA A 515 31.34 -3.28 -6.17
C ALA A 515 31.51 -3.62 -4.68
N LYS A 516 31.19 -2.67 -3.78
CA LYS A 516 31.25 -2.84 -2.32
C LYS A 516 29.87 -3.07 -1.70
N SER A 517 28.82 -2.50 -2.30
CA SER A 517 27.43 -2.51 -1.84
C SER A 517 26.50 -3.00 -2.94
N ALA A 518 26.62 -4.28 -3.32
CA ALA A 518 25.98 -4.85 -4.51
C ALA A 518 24.43 -4.82 -4.49
N TYR A 519 23.83 -4.71 -3.30
CA TYR A 519 22.38 -4.70 -3.12
C TYR A 519 21.78 -3.29 -2.95
N ASN A 520 22.59 -2.23 -3.04
CA ASN A 520 22.09 -0.86 -2.93
C ASN A 520 21.22 -0.47 -4.15
N PHE A 521 19.90 -0.46 -3.95
CA PHE A 521 18.94 -0.17 -5.02
C PHE A 521 18.99 1.29 -5.48
N GLN A 522 19.33 2.24 -4.61
CA GLN A 522 19.40 3.65 -4.97
C GLN A 522 20.54 3.90 -5.96
N MET A 523 21.71 3.29 -5.72
CA MET A 523 22.83 3.34 -6.65
C MET A 523 22.49 2.67 -7.99
N LYS A 524 21.82 1.51 -7.98
CA LYS A 524 21.36 0.83 -9.21
C LYS A 524 20.41 1.70 -10.02
N LEU A 525 19.41 2.32 -9.38
CA LEU A 525 18.44 3.19 -10.05
C LEU A 525 19.11 4.46 -10.61
N LEU A 526 20.02 5.08 -9.84
CA LEU A 526 20.73 6.27 -10.31
C LEU A 526 21.68 5.91 -11.47
N LEU A 527 22.36 4.77 -11.40
CA LEU A 527 23.22 4.27 -12.46
C LEU A 527 22.44 3.92 -13.72
N CYS A 528 21.23 3.37 -13.59
CA CYS A 528 20.32 3.20 -14.73
C CYS A 528 20.08 4.55 -15.42
N ARG A 529 19.72 5.60 -14.66
CA ARG A 529 19.51 6.94 -15.25
C ARG A 529 20.78 7.46 -15.96
N ILE A 530 21.94 7.31 -15.34
CA ILE A 530 23.22 7.74 -15.95
C ILE A 530 23.54 6.93 -17.21
N TYR A 531 23.33 5.61 -17.22
CA TYR A 531 23.51 4.80 -18.41
C TYR A 531 22.54 5.16 -19.53
N ALA A 532 21.30 5.51 -19.21
CA ALA A 532 20.36 6.01 -20.19
C ALA A 532 20.87 7.33 -20.81
N LEU A 533 21.36 8.27 -19.99
CA LEU A 533 21.95 9.53 -20.47
C LEU A 533 23.23 9.32 -21.30
N LEU A 534 24.03 8.29 -20.99
CA LEU A 534 25.22 7.91 -21.76
C LEU A 534 24.88 7.18 -23.08
N GLY A 535 23.63 6.79 -23.30
CA GLY A 535 23.23 5.97 -24.45
C GLY A 535 23.56 4.47 -24.31
N ALA A 536 23.88 4.01 -23.11
CA ALA A 536 24.34 2.64 -22.85
C ALA A 536 23.18 1.69 -22.52
N GLY A 537 22.33 1.38 -23.51
CA GLY A 537 21.10 0.59 -23.32
C GLY A 537 21.28 -0.80 -22.72
N THR A 538 22.33 -1.54 -23.11
CA THR A 538 22.60 -2.88 -22.57
C THR A 538 23.05 -2.85 -21.11
N ALA A 539 23.92 -1.91 -20.75
CA ALA A 539 24.38 -1.74 -19.36
C ALA A 539 23.22 -1.25 -18.47
N PHE A 540 22.43 -0.30 -18.97
CA PHE A 540 21.19 0.15 -18.34
C PHE A 540 20.26 -1.02 -18.00
N PHE A 541 19.92 -1.85 -18.99
CA PHE A 541 18.97 -2.94 -18.77
C PHE A 541 19.55 -4.03 -17.87
N GLY A 542 20.85 -4.32 -17.96
CA GLY A 542 21.53 -5.23 -17.05
C GLY A 542 21.43 -4.78 -15.58
N ARG A 543 21.60 -3.48 -15.30
CA ARG A 543 21.41 -2.94 -13.94
C ARG A 543 19.95 -3.03 -13.47
N TYR A 544 18.98 -2.82 -14.36
CA TYR A 544 17.56 -2.97 -14.04
C TYR A 544 17.21 -4.43 -13.69
N GLN A 545 17.74 -5.41 -14.44
CA GLN A 545 17.52 -6.83 -14.15
C GLN A 545 18.01 -7.25 -12.76
N GLU A 546 19.09 -6.63 -12.26
CA GLU A 546 19.62 -6.86 -10.91
C GLU A 546 18.76 -6.30 -9.77
N LEU A 547 17.75 -5.48 -10.07
CA LEU A 547 16.77 -5.03 -9.08
C LEU A 547 15.72 -6.11 -8.78
N ASP A 548 15.61 -7.14 -9.63
CA ASP A 548 14.68 -8.27 -9.46
C ASP A 548 13.23 -7.84 -9.21
N VAL A 549 12.77 -6.84 -9.99
CA VAL A 549 11.43 -6.24 -9.89
C VAL A 549 10.35 -7.29 -10.16
N LYS A 550 9.47 -7.52 -9.18
CA LYS A 550 8.46 -8.60 -9.22
C LYS A 550 7.08 -8.14 -8.77
N GLN A 551 6.05 -8.85 -9.25
CA GLN A 551 4.64 -8.67 -8.85
C GLN A 551 4.21 -7.19 -8.96
N ILE A 552 3.62 -6.63 -7.91
CA ILE A 552 3.13 -5.24 -7.86
C ILE A 552 4.21 -4.21 -8.22
N GLN A 553 5.49 -4.53 -8.00
CA GLN A 553 6.59 -3.64 -8.37
C GLN A 553 6.72 -3.47 -9.88
N VAL A 554 6.31 -4.47 -10.67
CA VAL A 554 6.31 -4.37 -12.14
C VAL A 554 5.32 -3.28 -12.57
N ASP A 555 4.16 -3.17 -11.93
CA ASP A 555 3.20 -2.10 -12.22
C ASP A 555 3.73 -0.73 -11.75
N SER A 556 4.29 -0.67 -10.55
CA SER A 556 4.66 0.59 -9.91
C SER A 556 6.03 1.15 -10.32
N LEU A 557 6.98 0.35 -10.82
CA LEU A 557 8.34 0.81 -11.15
C LEU A 557 8.67 0.78 -12.65
N SER A 558 7.85 0.13 -13.50
CA SER A 558 8.18 0.02 -14.94
C SER A 558 8.25 1.35 -15.66
N TYR A 559 7.53 2.38 -15.18
CA TYR A 559 7.59 3.73 -15.74
C TYR A 559 9.01 4.34 -15.68
N LEU A 560 9.85 3.90 -14.74
CA LEU A 560 11.23 4.38 -14.60
C LEU A 560 12.14 3.95 -15.76
N VAL A 561 11.75 2.90 -16.50
CA VAL A 561 12.62 2.26 -17.49
C VAL A 561 12.04 2.17 -18.90
N LEU A 562 10.72 2.21 -19.06
CA LEU A 562 10.09 2.06 -20.37
C LEU A 562 10.51 3.14 -21.37
N ASP A 563 10.42 4.42 -21.00
CA ASP A 563 10.81 5.53 -21.89
C ASP A 563 12.29 5.47 -22.28
N PRO A 564 13.24 5.29 -21.34
CA PRO A 564 14.65 5.05 -21.67
C PRO A 564 14.87 3.87 -22.62
N LEU A 565 14.21 2.72 -22.40
CA LEU A 565 14.39 1.54 -23.26
C LEU A 565 13.97 1.81 -24.69
N LEU A 566 12.81 2.45 -24.88
CA LEU A 566 12.30 2.80 -26.19
C LEU A 566 13.21 3.82 -26.88
N ALA A 567 13.66 4.86 -26.15
CA ALA A 567 14.59 5.86 -26.67
C ALA A 567 15.94 5.27 -27.09
N LEU A 568 16.40 4.22 -26.42
CA LEU A 568 17.66 3.51 -26.72
C LEU A 568 17.48 2.36 -27.72
N GLY A 569 16.28 2.21 -28.30
CA GLY A 569 15.97 1.16 -29.28
C GLY A 569 15.89 -0.26 -28.72
N GLN A 570 15.79 -0.42 -27.40
CA GLN A 570 15.67 -1.72 -26.71
C GLN A 570 14.20 -2.20 -26.69
N VAL A 571 13.61 -2.36 -27.87
CA VAL A 571 12.16 -2.62 -28.03
C VAL A 571 11.76 -4.00 -27.48
N ASP A 572 12.60 -5.02 -27.66
CA ASP A 572 12.31 -6.37 -27.17
C ASP A 572 12.23 -6.42 -25.63
N ASP A 573 13.10 -5.69 -24.95
CA ASP A 573 13.11 -5.62 -23.49
C ASP A 573 11.94 -4.79 -22.94
N ALA A 574 11.62 -3.67 -23.59
CA ALA A 574 10.41 -2.90 -23.28
C ALA A 574 9.15 -3.77 -23.44
N ARG A 575 9.07 -4.56 -24.52
CA ARG A 575 7.97 -5.49 -24.76
C ARG A 575 7.85 -6.55 -23.66
N ARG A 576 8.97 -7.14 -23.21
CA ARG A 576 8.97 -8.12 -22.11
C ARG A 576 8.40 -7.53 -20.82
N ILE A 577 8.73 -6.29 -20.51
CA ILE A 577 8.18 -5.58 -19.34
C ILE A 577 6.67 -5.37 -19.51
N CYS A 578 6.22 -4.88 -20.66
CA CYS A 578 4.79 -4.73 -20.94
C CYS A 578 4.03 -6.06 -20.85
N ASP A 579 4.60 -7.15 -21.36
CA ASP A 579 4.01 -8.49 -21.25
C ASP A 579 3.92 -8.96 -19.78
N ALA A 580 4.92 -8.63 -18.96
CA ALA A 580 4.89 -8.91 -17.52
C ALA A 580 3.80 -8.11 -16.78
N VAL A 581 3.63 -6.82 -17.09
CA VAL A 581 2.53 -6.00 -16.57
C VAL A 581 1.17 -6.60 -16.94
N ARG A 582 0.98 -6.96 -18.22
CA ARG A 582 -0.27 -7.58 -18.70
C ARG A 582 -0.54 -8.92 -18.01
N ALA A 583 0.50 -9.72 -17.78
CA ALA A 583 0.38 -11.00 -17.09
C ALA A 583 -0.03 -10.82 -15.61
N LEU A 584 0.55 -9.83 -14.93
CA LEU A 584 0.14 -9.43 -13.57
C LEU A 584 -1.34 -9.04 -13.56
N HIS A 585 -1.77 -8.10 -14.41
CA HIS A 585 -3.16 -7.63 -14.45
C HIS A 585 -4.16 -8.76 -14.72
N ARG A 586 -3.84 -9.70 -15.63
CA ARG A 586 -4.70 -10.88 -15.87
C ARG A 586 -4.80 -11.79 -14.65
N THR A 587 -3.70 -11.97 -13.94
CA THR A 587 -3.65 -12.79 -12.72
C THR A 587 -4.46 -12.12 -11.61
N THR A 588 -4.28 -10.82 -11.40
CA THR A 588 -5.06 -10.02 -10.45
C THR A 588 -6.55 -10.06 -10.78
N ALA A 589 -6.96 -9.86 -12.04
CA ALA A 589 -8.36 -9.92 -12.46
C ALA A 589 -9.01 -11.30 -12.17
N ARG A 590 -8.23 -12.38 -12.21
CA ARG A 590 -8.69 -13.74 -11.89
C ARG A 590 -8.73 -14.01 -10.39
N ASP A 591 -7.72 -13.59 -9.65
CA ASP A 591 -7.51 -14.01 -8.25
C ASP A 591 -8.21 -13.08 -7.26
N THR A 592 -8.28 -11.78 -7.55
CA THR A 592 -8.93 -10.77 -6.69
C THR A 592 -10.39 -11.11 -6.34
N PRO A 593 -11.26 -11.50 -7.28
CA PRO A 593 -12.65 -11.87 -6.95
C PRO A 593 -12.76 -13.10 -6.04
N GLU A 594 -11.78 -14.00 -6.06
CA GLU A 594 -11.70 -15.15 -5.15
C GLU A 594 -11.33 -14.73 -3.74
N PHE A 595 -10.36 -13.81 -3.60
CA PHE A 595 -10.00 -13.24 -2.30
C PHE A 595 -11.20 -12.49 -1.67
N ILE A 596 -11.96 -11.75 -2.47
CA ILE A 596 -13.21 -11.10 -2.02
C ILE A 596 -14.24 -12.15 -1.58
N SER A 597 -14.43 -13.21 -2.36
CA SER A 597 -15.35 -14.29 -1.98
C SER A 597 -14.91 -14.99 -0.69
N ARG A 598 -13.61 -15.14 -0.46
CA ARG A 598 -13.05 -15.71 0.78
C ARG A 598 -13.24 -14.77 1.97
N ALA A 599 -13.11 -13.46 1.78
CA ALA A 599 -13.38 -12.46 2.82
C ALA A 599 -14.81 -12.56 3.39
N TYR A 600 -15.81 -12.81 2.55
CA TYR A 600 -17.19 -13.08 3.02
C TYR A 600 -17.32 -14.38 3.82
N LYS A 601 -16.49 -15.40 3.56
CA LYS A 601 -16.51 -16.71 4.25
C LYS A 601 -15.79 -16.70 5.57
N LEU A 602 -14.69 -15.96 5.67
CA LEU A 602 -13.93 -15.89 6.92
C LEU A 602 -14.70 -15.15 8.02
N GLY A 603 -15.70 -14.34 7.66
CA GLY A 603 -16.71 -13.84 8.61
C GLY A 603 -17.84 -14.84 8.97
N ASP A 604 -17.72 -16.13 8.60
CA ASP A 604 -18.71 -17.20 8.83
C ASP A 604 -18.29 -18.14 9.98
N ASP A 605 -17.00 -18.16 10.37
CA ASP A 605 -16.48 -18.95 11.49
C ASP A 605 -16.18 -18.03 12.68
N ASP A 606 -16.51 -18.45 13.92
CA ASP A 606 -16.24 -17.76 15.20
C ASP A 606 -14.74 -17.47 15.48
N THR A 607 -13.87 -17.65 14.50
CA THR A 607 -12.47 -17.21 14.52
C THR A 607 -12.37 -15.74 14.14
N PRO A 608 -11.68 -14.90 14.94
CA PRO A 608 -11.35 -13.55 14.52
C PRO A 608 -10.58 -13.60 13.20
N MET A 609 -10.94 -12.71 12.28
CA MET A 609 -10.39 -12.57 10.94
C MET A 609 -8.86 -12.41 10.97
N ILE A 610 -8.12 -13.50 10.88
CA ILE A 610 -6.68 -13.49 10.55
C ILE A 610 -6.60 -13.35 9.02
N CYS A 611 -6.66 -12.10 8.57
CA CYS A 611 -5.99 -11.70 7.35
C CYS A 611 -4.74 -10.94 7.80
N ASP A 612 -3.59 -11.57 7.60
CA ASP A 612 -2.32 -10.86 7.64
C ASP A 612 -2.30 -9.73 6.61
N ASP A 613 -1.59 -8.68 7.03
CA ASP A 613 -1.26 -7.44 6.34
C ASP A 613 -2.40 -6.43 6.14
N ASP A 614 -2.34 -5.41 7.00
CA ASP A 614 -3.03 -4.11 7.01
C ASP A 614 -4.49 -4.04 7.53
N GLU A 615 -4.75 -2.88 8.15
CA GLU A 615 -5.87 -2.44 8.98
C GLU A 615 -7.30 -2.66 8.40
N HIS A 616 -8.25 -3.10 9.24
CA HIS A 616 -9.69 -2.98 8.98
C HIS A 616 -10.21 -3.55 7.63
N VAL A 617 -9.55 -4.59 7.12
CA VAL A 617 -9.46 -4.88 5.68
C VAL A 617 -10.69 -5.56 5.06
N THR A 618 -11.60 -6.25 5.75
CA THR A 618 -12.63 -7.02 5.00
C THR A 618 -13.60 -6.14 4.21
N LEU A 619 -14.14 -5.12 4.89
CA LEU A 619 -15.09 -4.17 4.32
C LEU A 619 -14.36 -3.05 3.57
N CYS A 620 -13.21 -2.63 4.09
CA CYS A 620 -12.38 -1.57 3.52
C CYS A 620 -11.54 -2.04 2.33
N CYS A 621 -11.00 -3.26 2.29
CA CYS A 621 -10.42 -3.85 1.08
C CYS A 621 -11.46 -4.19 0.05
N CYS A 622 -12.66 -4.71 0.39
CA CYS A 622 -13.70 -4.82 -0.63
C CYS A 622 -13.92 -3.45 -1.28
N ARG A 623 -14.11 -2.39 -0.48
CA ARG A 623 -14.27 -1.02 -0.99
C ARG A 623 -13.04 -0.50 -1.77
N ARG A 624 -11.80 -0.61 -1.25
CA ARG A 624 -10.55 -0.12 -1.88
C ARG A 624 -10.16 -0.91 -3.14
N VAL A 625 -10.31 -2.24 -3.11
CA VAL A 625 -10.10 -3.12 -4.28
C VAL A 625 -11.08 -2.77 -5.38
N PHE A 626 -12.34 -2.50 -5.03
CA PHE A 626 -13.36 -2.11 -5.98
C PHE A 626 -13.29 -0.65 -6.45
N GLN A 627 -12.70 0.25 -5.67
CA GLN A 627 -12.52 1.67 -6.01
C GLN A 627 -11.27 1.96 -6.84
N SER A 628 -10.38 1.00 -7.09
CA SER A 628 -9.17 1.20 -7.88
C SER A 628 -9.51 1.46 -9.36
N PRO A 629 -9.32 2.68 -9.91
CA PRO A 629 -9.70 3.03 -11.29
C PRO A 629 -8.66 2.57 -12.33
N ARG A 630 -7.73 1.66 -11.96
CA ARG A 630 -6.46 1.50 -12.69
C ARG A 630 -6.55 0.71 -13.99
N HIS A 631 -7.71 0.17 -14.35
CA HIS A 631 -7.83 -0.66 -15.55
C HIS A 631 -7.94 0.11 -16.86
N ASP A 632 -8.49 1.33 -16.88
CA ASP A 632 -8.84 2.00 -18.14
C ASP A 632 -7.79 3.00 -18.65
N HIS A 633 -7.05 3.68 -17.76
CA HIS A 633 -6.12 4.74 -18.16
C HIS A 633 -4.72 4.26 -18.55
N VAL A 634 -4.26 3.14 -17.99
CA VAL A 634 -2.92 2.60 -18.28
C VAL A 634 -2.93 1.75 -19.55
N SER A 635 -4.01 1.00 -19.81
CA SER A 635 -4.19 0.23 -21.06
C SER A 635 -4.21 1.15 -22.28
N ALA A 636 -4.94 2.28 -22.23
CA ALA A 636 -5.06 3.18 -23.37
C ALA A 636 -3.73 3.85 -23.75
N ALA A 637 -2.96 4.34 -22.75
CA ALA A 637 -1.67 4.97 -22.99
C ALA A 637 -0.59 3.97 -23.45
N GLN A 638 -0.65 2.72 -22.98
CA GLN A 638 0.30 1.66 -23.35
C GLN A 638 -0.04 1.03 -24.71
N ASP A 639 -1.33 0.88 -25.03
CA ASP A 639 -1.76 0.41 -26.35
C ASP A 639 -1.49 1.47 -27.44
N GLU A 640 -1.56 2.77 -27.14
CA GLU A 640 -1.08 3.85 -28.03
C GLU A 640 0.43 3.76 -28.28
N ALA A 641 1.24 3.56 -27.23
CA ALA A 641 2.69 3.42 -27.35
C ALA A 641 3.10 2.18 -28.17
N ILE A 642 2.34 1.08 -28.07
CA ILE A 642 2.56 -0.14 -28.86
C ILE A 642 2.04 0.01 -30.31
N ALA A 643 0.95 0.76 -30.52
CA ALA A 643 0.45 1.08 -31.85
C ALA A 643 1.44 1.97 -32.63
N ASP A 644 2.05 2.96 -31.98
CA ASP A 644 3.08 3.81 -32.59
C ASP A 644 4.38 3.05 -32.88
N ALA A 645 4.72 2.02 -32.09
CA ALA A 645 5.88 1.17 -32.32
C ALA A 645 5.67 0.12 -33.44
N SER A 646 4.41 -0.27 -33.73
CA SER A 646 4.06 -1.26 -34.75
C SER A 646 3.74 -0.64 -36.12
N GLY A 647 3.46 0.67 -36.18
CA GLY A 647 3.41 1.44 -37.40
C GLY A 647 4.81 1.74 -37.93
N GLY A 648 5.27 1.05 -38.97
CA GLY A 648 6.61 1.14 -39.57
C GLY A 648 7.00 2.48 -40.23
N HIS A 649 6.60 3.63 -39.68
CA HIS A 649 7.09 4.96 -40.02
C HIS A 649 7.47 5.71 -38.75
N VAL A 650 8.72 5.50 -38.30
CA VAL A 650 9.39 6.41 -37.36
C VAL A 650 9.57 7.75 -38.06
N ARG A 651 8.55 8.62 -38.01
CA ARG A 651 8.78 10.06 -38.15
C ARG A 651 9.42 10.51 -36.85
N ALA A 652 10.75 10.58 -36.86
CA ALA A 652 11.51 11.33 -35.88
C ALA A 652 10.98 12.77 -35.85
N ARG A 653 10.02 13.04 -34.97
CA ARG A 653 9.66 14.41 -34.62
C ARG A 653 10.75 14.85 -33.65
N ALA A 654 11.71 15.59 -34.18
CA ALA A 654 12.70 16.31 -33.40
C ALA A 654 11.95 17.22 -32.41
N LEU A 655 11.73 16.74 -31.19
CA LEU A 655 11.40 17.59 -30.04
C LEU A 655 12.72 18.15 -29.51
N GLY A 656 13.35 18.98 -30.34
CA GLY A 656 14.27 20.02 -29.88
C GLY A 656 13.44 21.11 -29.22
N ALA A 657 13.05 20.91 -27.97
CA ALA A 657 12.58 21.97 -27.09
C ALA A 657 12.82 21.54 -25.64
N ARG A 658 13.88 22.13 -25.07
CA ARG A 658 14.23 22.13 -23.66
C ARG A 658 12.96 22.28 -22.81
N ARG A 659 12.60 21.27 -22.02
CA ARG A 659 11.96 21.50 -20.72
C ARG A 659 13.09 21.61 -19.70
N PRO A 660 13.23 22.73 -18.98
CA PRO A 660 14.25 22.85 -17.95
C PRO A 660 13.97 21.85 -16.82
N LEU A 661 15.05 21.37 -16.21
CA LEU A 661 15.14 20.45 -15.06
C LEU A 661 14.55 21.02 -13.75
N ALA A 662 13.56 21.90 -13.81
CA ALA A 662 13.09 22.71 -12.67
C ALA A 662 11.95 22.07 -11.84
N HIS A 663 11.60 20.81 -12.04
CA HIS A 663 10.61 20.11 -11.20
C HIS A 663 11.19 18.80 -10.67
N PHE A 664 12.21 18.91 -9.81
CA PHE A 664 12.78 17.77 -9.09
C PHE A 664 12.78 17.93 -7.56
N ASP A 665 12.27 19.04 -7.02
CA ASP A 665 12.14 19.29 -5.58
C ASP A 665 10.69 19.57 -5.18
N GLN A 666 9.80 18.57 -5.18
CA GLN A 666 8.62 18.52 -4.30
C GLN A 666 8.16 17.07 -4.09
N PRO A 667 7.94 16.59 -2.85
CA PRO A 667 7.00 15.50 -2.63
C PRO A 667 5.59 16.03 -2.91
N PHE A 668 4.78 15.25 -3.64
CA PHE A 668 3.42 15.59 -4.02
C PHE A 668 2.57 16.06 -2.83
N ALA A 669 2.21 17.35 -2.80
CA ALA A 669 1.05 17.82 -2.07
C ALA A 669 -0.20 17.59 -2.95
N HIS A 670 -1.21 16.93 -2.41
CA HIS A 670 -2.53 16.80 -3.04
C HIS A 670 -3.15 18.20 -3.21
N PRO A 671 -3.67 18.58 -4.39
CA PRO A 671 -4.54 19.74 -4.48
C PRO A 671 -5.95 19.36 -4.01
N VAL A 672 -6.38 20.07 -2.96
CA VAL A 672 -7.77 20.18 -2.49
C VAL A 672 -8.65 20.78 -3.59
N ASP A 673 -9.88 20.29 -3.68
CA ASP A 673 -10.94 20.64 -4.63
C ASP A 673 -11.05 22.14 -4.98
N ALA A 674 -11.15 22.45 -6.27
CA ALA A 674 -11.76 23.68 -6.77
C ALA A 674 -12.70 23.37 -7.97
N PRO A 675 -13.90 23.96 -8.04
CA PRO A 675 -14.98 23.53 -8.93
C PRO A 675 -14.78 24.04 -10.37
N ALA A 676 -14.95 23.14 -11.34
CA ALA A 676 -14.93 23.47 -12.76
C ALA A 676 -16.26 24.11 -13.20
N HIS A 677 -16.24 25.41 -13.51
CA HIS A 677 -17.24 26.05 -14.36
C HIS A 677 -16.71 26.11 -15.80
N PHE A 678 -17.25 25.27 -16.69
CA PHE A 678 -17.11 25.43 -18.14
C PHE A 678 -18.35 26.13 -18.69
N ALA A 679 -18.17 27.33 -19.25
CA ALA A 679 -19.10 27.97 -20.17
C ALA A 679 -18.61 27.73 -21.62
N PRO A 680 -19.50 27.44 -22.59
CA PRO A 680 -19.10 27.23 -23.97
C PRO A 680 -19.11 28.54 -24.75
N SER A 681 -18.09 28.76 -25.59
CA SER A 681 -18.11 29.81 -26.61
C SER A 681 -17.93 29.18 -27.99
N SER A 682 -18.99 29.35 -28.80
CA SER A 682 -19.11 29.34 -30.28
C SER A 682 -18.49 28.19 -31.06
#